data_AF-A0A6P7H4T9-F1
#
_entry.id   AF-A0A6P7H4T9-F1
#
_cell.length_a   1.000
_cell.length_b   1.000
_cell.length_c   1.000
_cell.angle_alpha   90.00
_cell.angle_beta   90.00
_cell.angle_gamma   90.00
#
_symmetry.space_group_name_H-M   'P 1'
#
loop_
_entity.id
_entity.type
_entity.pdbx_description
1 polymer ?
#
loop_
_entity_poly.entity_id
_entity_poly.type
_entity_poly.pdbx_seq_one_letter_code
_entity_poly.pdbx_strand_id
1 'polypeptide(L)'
;MEPNRTEASLPFSPTPSLKDCKELRAFQQEVEAEKGKGQVKDEMIKELRSDKVYLQQQVNHLEELLKQHVEQEQRKTQQVKSEDELKEGTNCPLPPMDGYPDCEGKIKWMKEMWKSDPCYSSYGVNGSLCSMIIYLSEIESWCPLLKGRVISTVVPENLQVGPEPATVRDSLKDLYPSMENMPQYKWINQRIHSMEKIWVEAGRSLSAKYNLTKRIAKQILVHPGAVTDESGFKIANSAFHGGPLGELVQWSDLISTLHILGHHVHPSASIPNLKKILGLTSGGCPSRHMNMNIDLIYTDIIGLKQIQKELQDSWNNYKCLIRVLDSFGTEPDFNHEEWSRNHNLMGPFGGLHLIPMQFYTMFPHTPDNTFLGFVVQSTQSPEETEGLKSIKRQNQALVYGKRAEFWKGKTDYLDAIHKYLDVHGTVDNSIHIPSYVKNHGIVKGTEVHALLRKSKVFVGLSFPYEGPAPLEALANGCAFLNPRLKPPLSSLNSEFFKSKPNTREVTSQHPYAEVIGEPYVWMVDMYNKTDVERAVTAILNQTIEPYLPYEFSCEGMLQRVNVLIENQDFCSSTRSWPPLSTLQVVKAEEGTSCKQACQKVGLICEPTFFPNLNSVKNLATYSIDCQTSEVSKSHLVFPAYNRNSKHCVFQSDPLLFSCVRSSQSLIRICPCRDYIKDQIALCKACI
;
A
#
# COMPACT_ATOMS: atom_id res chain seq x y z
N MET A 1 -41.88 -12.25 -75.82
CA MET A 1 -41.16 -12.79 -77.00
C MET A 1 -39.73 -13.03 -76.56
N GLU A 2 -39.38 -14.28 -76.30
CA GLU A 2 -38.01 -14.77 -76.49
C GLU A 2 -37.60 -14.56 -77.97
N PRO A 3 -36.31 -14.51 -78.37
CA PRO A 3 -35.30 -15.47 -77.91
C PRO A 3 -33.81 -15.06 -77.93
N ASN A 4 -32.99 -16.04 -77.52
CA ASN A 4 -31.68 -16.42 -78.06
C ASN A 4 -30.39 -15.72 -77.61
N ARG A 5 -29.73 -16.44 -76.68
CA ARG A 5 -28.34 -16.94 -76.72
C ARG A 5 -27.49 -16.56 -77.94
N THR A 6 -26.29 -16.09 -77.64
CA THR A 6 -25.07 -16.42 -78.39
C THR A 6 -23.92 -16.54 -77.38
N GLU A 7 -23.35 -17.74 -77.28
CA GLU A 7 -22.09 -17.99 -76.57
C GLU A 7 -20.93 -17.50 -77.43
N ALA A 8 -20.07 -16.66 -76.84
CA ALA A 8 -18.72 -16.37 -77.34
C ALA A 8 -17.73 -16.93 -76.32
N SER A 9 -16.87 -17.82 -76.80
CA SER A 9 -15.80 -18.49 -76.08
C SER A 9 -14.56 -17.61 -75.95
N LEU A 10 -13.87 -17.69 -74.80
CA LEU A 10 -12.43 -17.51 -74.51
C LEU A 10 -12.25 -17.30 -72.99
N PRO A 11 -11.10 -17.59 -72.37
CA PRO A 11 -10.14 -18.69 -72.55
C PRO A 11 -9.96 -19.53 -71.25
N PHE A 12 -9.26 -20.65 -71.37
CA PHE A 12 -8.77 -21.48 -70.25
C PHE A 12 -8.09 -20.65 -69.14
N SER A 13 -8.65 -20.68 -67.94
CA SER A 13 -7.94 -20.46 -66.68
C SER A 13 -7.36 -21.80 -66.21
N PRO A 14 -6.18 -21.80 -65.55
CA PRO A 14 -5.47 -23.04 -65.25
C PRO A 14 -6.23 -23.87 -64.20
N THR A 15 -6.19 -25.19 -64.36
CA THR A 15 -6.59 -26.15 -63.32
C THR A 15 -5.90 -25.82 -62.00
N PRO A 16 -6.60 -25.81 -60.85
CA PRO A 16 -5.98 -25.42 -59.59
C PRO A 16 -4.89 -26.43 -59.22
N SER A 17 -3.77 -25.93 -58.69
CA SER A 17 -2.72 -26.80 -58.20
C SER A 17 -3.22 -27.62 -57.00
N LEU A 18 -2.60 -28.78 -56.73
CA LEU A 18 -2.94 -29.63 -55.57
C LEU A 18 -2.87 -28.89 -54.22
N LYS A 19 -2.21 -27.72 -54.18
CA LYS A 19 -2.10 -26.81 -53.03
C LYS A 19 -3.39 -25.98 -52.85
N ASP A 20 -3.96 -25.48 -53.94
CA ASP A 20 -5.18 -24.66 -53.94
C ASP A 20 -6.41 -25.47 -53.50
N CYS A 21 -6.47 -26.78 -53.84
CA CYS A 21 -7.51 -27.70 -53.38
C CYS A 21 -7.41 -28.05 -51.88
N LYS A 22 -6.23 -27.95 -51.26
CA LYS A 22 -6.04 -28.16 -49.81
C LYS A 22 -6.45 -26.92 -49.03
N GLU A 23 -6.11 -25.74 -49.53
CA GLU A 23 -6.48 -24.46 -48.90
C GLU A 23 -7.99 -24.21 -48.98
N LEU A 24 -8.66 -24.55 -50.10
CA LEU A 24 -10.13 -24.46 -50.20
C LEU A 24 -10.85 -25.40 -49.23
N ARG A 25 -10.34 -26.62 -49.03
CA ARG A 25 -10.92 -27.58 -48.07
C ARG A 25 -10.68 -27.16 -46.62
N ALA A 26 -9.51 -26.61 -46.32
CA ALA A 26 -9.22 -26.05 -45.00
C ALA A 26 -10.12 -24.85 -44.69
N PHE A 27 -10.34 -23.97 -45.67
CA PHE A 27 -11.23 -22.81 -45.53
C PHE A 27 -12.70 -23.23 -45.39
N GLN A 28 -13.16 -24.26 -46.11
CA GLN A 28 -14.50 -24.82 -45.92
C GLN A 28 -14.69 -25.44 -44.54
N GLN A 29 -13.68 -26.12 -44.01
CA GLN A 29 -13.70 -26.66 -42.63
C GLN A 29 -13.70 -25.55 -41.58
N GLU A 30 -12.96 -24.45 -41.79
CA GLU A 30 -13.00 -23.27 -40.91
C GLU A 30 -14.36 -22.56 -40.93
N VAL A 31 -14.98 -22.42 -42.11
CA VAL A 31 -16.32 -21.81 -42.26
C VAL A 31 -17.40 -22.69 -41.63
N GLU A 32 -17.31 -24.02 -41.76
CA GLU A 32 -18.22 -24.95 -41.07
C GLU A 32 -17.99 -24.95 -39.55
N ALA A 33 -16.75 -24.86 -39.09
CA ALA A 33 -16.43 -24.72 -37.68
C ALA A 33 -16.91 -23.38 -37.09
N GLU A 34 -16.83 -22.28 -37.85
CA GLU A 34 -17.40 -20.98 -37.47
C GLU A 34 -18.93 -20.99 -37.47
N LYS A 35 -19.57 -21.66 -38.44
CA LYS A 35 -21.03 -21.87 -38.43
C LYS A 35 -21.48 -22.68 -37.21
N GLY A 36 -20.74 -23.72 -36.84
CA GLY A 36 -20.99 -24.50 -35.61
C GLY A 36 -20.85 -23.65 -34.34
N LYS A 37 -19.83 -22.78 -34.26
CA LYS A 37 -19.67 -21.83 -33.16
C LYS A 37 -20.81 -20.79 -33.11
N GLY A 38 -21.30 -20.35 -34.27
CA GLY A 38 -22.46 -19.48 -34.38
C GLY A 38 -23.74 -20.11 -33.83
N GLN A 39 -24.01 -21.38 -34.20
CA GLN A 39 -25.16 -22.13 -33.70
C GLN A 39 -25.12 -22.36 -32.18
N VAL A 40 -23.96 -22.73 -31.62
CA VAL A 40 -23.79 -22.89 -30.16
C VAL A 40 -23.99 -21.56 -29.43
N LYS A 41 -23.52 -20.45 -30.02
CA LYS A 41 -23.70 -19.10 -29.46
C LYS A 41 -25.17 -18.67 -29.49
N ASP A 42 -25.90 -18.99 -30.56
CA ASP A 42 -27.34 -18.71 -30.68
C ASP A 42 -28.18 -19.56 -29.71
N GLU A 43 -27.82 -20.83 -29.49
CA GLU A 43 -28.44 -21.67 -28.47
C GLU A 43 -28.19 -21.12 -27.05
N MET A 44 -26.95 -20.72 -26.75
CA MET A 44 -26.60 -20.14 -25.46
C MET A 44 -27.31 -18.79 -25.23
N ILE A 45 -27.49 -17.97 -26.27
CA ILE A 45 -28.28 -16.72 -26.20
C ILE A 45 -29.76 -17.04 -25.98
N LYS A 46 -30.29 -18.11 -26.57
CA LYS A 46 -31.68 -18.54 -26.38
C LYS A 46 -31.91 -19.04 -24.95
N GLU A 47 -30.97 -19.79 -24.39
CA GLU A 47 -30.98 -20.24 -23.00
C GLU A 47 -30.89 -19.06 -22.03
N LEU A 48 -29.95 -18.13 -22.23
CA LEU A 48 -29.85 -16.90 -21.43
C LEU A 48 -31.10 -16.02 -21.49
N ARG A 49 -31.80 -15.99 -22.63
CA ARG A 49 -33.10 -15.29 -22.74
C ARG A 49 -34.20 -16.00 -21.96
N SER A 50 -34.21 -17.34 -21.97
CA SER A 50 -35.12 -18.14 -21.16
C SER A 50 -34.88 -17.93 -19.67
N ASP A 51 -33.62 -17.97 -19.24
CA ASP A 51 -33.21 -17.71 -17.85
C ASP A 51 -33.55 -16.30 -17.41
N LYS A 52 -33.36 -15.30 -18.28
CA LYS A 52 -33.78 -13.92 -18.01
C LYS A 52 -35.28 -13.82 -17.78
N VAL A 53 -36.10 -14.49 -18.59
CA VAL A 53 -37.57 -14.50 -18.43
C VAL A 53 -37.95 -15.21 -17.13
N TYR A 54 -37.31 -16.33 -16.81
CA TYR A 54 -37.52 -17.06 -15.56
C TYR A 54 -37.15 -16.22 -14.32
N LEU A 55 -35.99 -15.57 -14.35
CA LEU A 55 -35.55 -14.68 -13.27
C LEU A 55 -36.46 -13.45 -13.15
N GLN A 56 -36.94 -12.89 -14.26
CA GLN A 56 -37.90 -11.78 -14.22
C GLN A 56 -39.24 -12.22 -13.58
N GLN A 57 -39.69 -13.45 -13.85
CA GLN A 57 -40.87 -14.01 -13.19
C GLN A 57 -40.63 -14.21 -11.68
N GLN A 58 -39.44 -14.68 -11.27
CA GLN A 58 -39.10 -14.79 -9.85
C GLN A 58 -39.02 -13.43 -9.15
N VAL A 59 -38.45 -12.42 -9.80
CA VAL A 59 -38.38 -11.05 -9.27
C VAL A 59 -39.78 -10.47 -9.11
N ASN A 60 -40.64 -10.60 -10.12
CA ASN A 60 -42.03 -10.14 -10.02
C ASN A 60 -42.79 -10.85 -8.89
N HIS A 61 -42.57 -12.16 -8.72
CA HIS A 61 -43.17 -12.92 -7.62
C HIS A 61 -42.66 -12.46 -6.24
N LEU A 62 -41.36 -12.18 -6.12
CA LEU A 62 -40.76 -11.61 -4.91
C LEU A 62 -41.27 -10.20 -4.62
N GLU A 63 -41.43 -9.35 -5.63
CA GLU A 63 -42.03 -8.01 -5.49
C GLU A 63 -43.47 -8.09 -5.01
N GLU A 64 -44.24 -9.07 -5.49
CA GLU A 64 -45.63 -9.29 -5.09
C GLU A 64 -45.73 -9.82 -3.64
N LEU A 65 -44.83 -10.74 -3.25
CA LEU A 65 -44.67 -11.16 -1.86
C LEU A 65 -44.25 -10.01 -0.95
N LEU A 66 -43.35 -9.14 -1.41
CA LEU A 66 -42.91 -7.97 -0.65
C LEU A 66 -44.05 -6.96 -0.49
N LYS A 67 -44.87 -6.75 -1.52
CA LYS A 67 -46.10 -5.94 -1.44
C LYS A 67 -47.09 -6.50 -0.42
N GLN A 68 -47.34 -7.80 -0.46
CA GLN A 68 -48.20 -8.47 0.52
C GLN A 68 -47.64 -8.36 1.95
N HIS A 69 -46.31 -8.45 2.11
CA HIS A 69 -45.66 -8.28 3.41
C HIS A 69 -45.76 -6.84 3.92
N VAL A 70 -45.59 -5.84 3.04
CA VAL A 70 -45.78 -4.42 3.36
C VAL A 70 -47.24 -4.12 3.71
N GLU A 71 -48.21 -4.69 3.00
CA GLU A 71 -49.64 -4.54 3.32
C GLU A 71 -50.01 -5.24 4.64
N GLN A 72 -49.39 -6.40 4.95
CA GLN A 72 -49.54 -7.07 6.24
C GLN A 72 -48.92 -6.27 7.39
N GLU A 73 -47.73 -5.70 7.20
CA GLU A 73 -47.06 -4.81 8.15
C GLU A 73 -47.85 -3.51 8.35
N GLN A 74 -48.43 -2.93 7.30
CA GLN A 74 -49.29 -1.74 7.40
C GLN A 74 -50.61 -2.04 8.13
N ARG A 75 -51.21 -3.23 7.91
CA ARG A 75 -52.38 -3.67 8.68
C ARG A 75 -52.04 -3.94 10.15
N LYS A 76 -50.88 -4.54 10.44
CA LYS A 76 -50.36 -4.66 11.82
C LYS A 76 -50.12 -3.29 12.45
N THR A 77 -49.59 -2.33 11.70
CA THR A 77 -49.32 -0.96 12.18
C THR A 77 -50.61 -0.15 12.43
N GLN A 78 -51.70 -0.45 11.71
CA GLN A 78 -53.02 0.13 11.95
C GLN A 78 -53.79 -0.56 13.08
N GLN A 79 -53.59 -1.88 13.29
CA GLN A 79 -54.16 -2.62 14.43
C GLN A 79 -53.44 -2.33 15.77
N VAL A 80 -52.14 -2.02 15.73
CA VAL A 80 -51.33 -1.65 16.92
C VAL A 80 -51.53 -0.16 17.31
N LYS A 81 -52.27 0.62 16.53
CA LYS A 81 -52.55 2.04 16.82
C LYS A 81 -53.76 2.31 17.73
N SER A 82 -54.42 1.27 18.27
CA SER A 82 -55.56 1.48 19.18
C SER A 82 -55.51 0.76 20.54
N GLU A 83 -54.57 -0.14 20.81
CA GLU A 83 -54.47 -0.79 22.14
C GLU A 83 -53.00 -1.12 22.46
N ASP A 84 -52.25 -0.14 22.97
CA ASP A 84 -51.37 -0.29 24.14
C ASP A 84 -50.68 1.05 24.43
N GLU A 85 -51.38 1.87 25.20
CA GLU A 85 -50.76 2.94 25.97
C GLU A 85 -49.74 2.33 26.95
N LEU A 86 -48.46 2.40 26.58
CA LEU A 86 -47.37 2.88 27.42
C LEU A 86 -47.58 2.70 28.94
N LYS A 87 -47.49 1.46 29.41
CA LYS A 87 -47.18 1.17 30.82
C LYS A 87 -46.28 -0.05 30.94
N GLU A 88 -44.96 0.17 30.80
CA GLU A 88 -43.96 -0.53 31.61
C GLU A 88 -42.57 0.12 31.46
N GLY A 89 -41.99 0.55 32.59
CA GLY A 89 -40.54 0.79 32.72
C GLY A 89 -40.08 2.24 32.82
N THR A 90 -40.40 2.91 33.93
CA THR A 90 -39.96 4.25 34.37
C THR A 90 -38.44 4.43 34.55
N ASN A 91 -37.55 3.69 33.87
CA ASN A 91 -36.14 3.59 34.28
C ASN A 91 -35.08 3.56 33.17
N CYS A 92 -35.37 3.95 31.93
CA CYS A 92 -34.33 4.04 30.89
C CYS A 92 -34.60 5.14 29.84
N PRO A 93 -34.23 6.40 30.09
CA PRO A 93 -34.33 7.44 29.07
C PRO A 93 -33.32 7.15 27.94
N LEU A 94 -33.81 7.15 26.69
CA LEU A 94 -32.96 6.99 25.50
C LEU A 94 -31.97 8.17 25.42
N PRO A 95 -30.66 7.91 25.25
CA PRO A 95 -29.68 8.98 25.03
C PRO A 95 -29.87 9.62 23.64
N PRO A 96 -29.35 10.84 23.43
CA PRO A 96 -29.28 11.43 22.09
C PRO A 96 -28.50 10.49 21.16
N MET A 97 -29.10 10.13 20.02
CA MET A 97 -28.56 9.13 19.08
C MET A 97 -27.57 9.72 18.06
N ASP A 98 -27.07 10.94 18.31
CA ASP A 98 -26.11 11.62 17.43
C ASP A 98 -24.85 10.76 17.29
N GLY A 99 -24.53 10.36 16.05
CA GLY A 99 -23.38 9.48 15.74
C GLY A 99 -23.66 7.98 15.74
N TYR A 100 -24.90 7.54 16.03
CA TYR A 100 -25.28 6.12 16.10
C TYR A 100 -26.54 5.82 15.24
N PRO A 101 -26.43 5.88 13.89
CA PRO A 101 -27.58 5.79 12.99
C PRO A 101 -28.32 4.45 13.05
N ASP A 102 -27.64 3.36 13.41
CA ASP A 102 -28.20 2.01 13.43
C ASP A 102 -28.73 1.57 14.81
N CYS A 103 -28.56 2.40 15.85
CA CYS A 103 -28.95 2.04 17.22
C CYS A 103 -30.43 1.68 17.32
N GLU A 104 -31.32 2.48 16.73
CA GLU A 104 -32.77 2.27 16.82
C GLU A 104 -33.20 0.96 16.13
N GLY A 105 -32.62 0.67 14.97
CA GLY A 105 -32.84 -0.58 14.25
C GLY A 105 -32.37 -1.79 15.05
N LYS A 106 -31.18 -1.71 15.67
CA LYS A 106 -30.62 -2.77 16.52
C LYS A 106 -31.44 -2.99 17.79
N ILE A 107 -31.95 -1.93 18.44
CA ILE A 107 -32.85 -2.06 19.59
C ILE A 107 -34.13 -2.78 19.18
N LYS A 108 -34.73 -2.42 18.03
CA LYS A 108 -35.93 -3.09 17.52
C LYS A 108 -35.65 -4.57 17.26
N TRP A 109 -34.53 -4.87 16.60
CA TRP A 109 -34.10 -6.25 16.35
C TRP A 109 -33.89 -7.03 17.66
N MET A 110 -33.22 -6.44 18.65
CA MET A 110 -32.99 -7.07 19.96
C MET A 110 -34.29 -7.39 20.69
N LYS A 111 -35.34 -6.56 20.59
CA LYS A 111 -36.65 -6.87 21.22
C LYS A 111 -37.24 -8.19 20.71
N GLU A 112 -37.02 -8.51 19.46
CA GLU A 112 -37.58 -9.70 18.80
C GLU A 112 -36.62 -10.90 18.89
N MET A 113 -35.31 -10.64 18.80
CA MET A 113 -34.32 -11.68 18.49
C MET A 113 -33.30 -11.95 19.62
N TRP A 114 -33.33 -11.23 20.75
CA TRP A 114 -32.34 -11.46 21.82
C TRP A 114 -32.32 -12.87 22.42
N LYS A 115 -33.34 -13.70 22.18
CA LYS A 115 -33.37 -15.11 22.58
C LYS A 115 -32.83 -16.07 21.52
N SER A 116 -32.49 -15.57 20.33
CA SER A 116 -32.01 -16.39 19.21
C SER A 116 -30.62 -17.00 19.48
N ASP A 117 -29.83 -16.36 20.33
CA ASP A 117 -28.53 -16.83 20.77
C ASP A 117 -28.46 -16.77 22.31
N PRO A 118 -28.16 -17.88 23.02
CA PRO A 118 -28.00 -17.90 24.48
C PRO A 118 -26.99 -16.87 25.00
N CYS A 119 -26.08 -16.42 24.16
CA CYS A 119 -25.03 -15.54 24.56
C CYS A 119 -25.48 -14.11 24.90
N TYR A 120 -26.58 -13.60 24.32
CA TYR A 120 -27.15 -12.31 24.74
C TYR A 120 -27.57 -12.34 26.22
N SER A 121 -28.22 -13.44 26.62
CA SER A 121 -28.57 -13.67 28.03
C SER A 121 -27.31 -13.76 28.91
N SER A 122 -26.23 -14.34 28.38
CA SER A 122 -24.94 -14.37 29.07
C SER A 122 -24.36 -12.97 29.28
N TYR A 123 -24.57 -12.03 28.37
CA TYR A 123 -24.16 -10.62 28.54
C TYR A 123 -25.14 -9.79 29.39
N GLY A 124 -26.11 -10.43 30.03
CA GLY A 124 -27.07 -9.76 30.92
C GLY A 124 -28.26 -9.14 30.20
N VAL A 125 -28.47 -9.45 28.91
CA VAL A 125 -29.72 -9.11 28.22
C VAL A 125 -30.84 -9.96 28.81
N ASN A 126 -31.84 -9.31 29.39
CA ASN A 126 -32.93 -9.98 30.10
C ASN A 126 -34.31 -9.68 29.48
N GLY A 127 -34.33 -9.10 28.28
CA GLY A 127 -35.55 -8.68 27.60
C GLY A 127 -36.00 -7.25 27.91
N SER A 128 -35.41 -6.60 28.91
CA SER A 128 -35.70 -5.18 29.17
C SER A 128 -35.00 -4.26 28.17
N LEU A 129 -35.65 -3.14 27.83
CA LEU A 129 -35.08 -2.11 26.94
C LEU A 129 -33.71 -1.64 27.43
N CYS A 130 -33.55 -1.46 28.74
CA CYS A 130 -32.31 -0.99 29.34
C CYS A 130 -31.19 -2.03 29.18
N SER A 131 -31.48 -3.32 29.38
CA SER A 131 -30.48 -4.39 29.16
C SER A 131 -30.02 -4.48 27.70
N MET A 132 -30.94 -4.23 26.74
CA MET A 132 -30.62 -4.22 25.31
C MET A 132 -29.75 -3.01 24.95
N ILE A 133 -30.08 -1.81 25.46
CA ILE A 133 -29.27 -0.61 25.22
C ILE A 133 -27.89 -0.77 25.86
N ILE A 134 -27.80 -1.30 27.08
CA ILE A 134 -26.51 -1.58 27.75
C ILE A 134 -25.68 -2.53 26.90
N TYR A 135 -26.25 -3.62 26.40
CA TYR A 135 -25.55 -4.55 25.51
C TYR A 135 -25.09 -3.86 24.21
N LEU A 136 -26.00 -3.16 23.53
CA LEU A 136 -25.71 -2.49 22.27
C LEU A 136 -24.75 -1.29 22.43
N SER A 137 -24.61 -0.72 23.62
CA SER A 137 -23.69 0.40 23.87
C SER A 137 -22.34 -0.03 24.45
N GLU A 138 -22.32 -0.96 25.39
CA GLU A 138 -21.12 -1.38 26.13
C GLU A 138 -20.43 -2.59 25.51
N ILE A 139 -21.15 -3.44 24.78
CA ILE A 139 -20.60 -4.67 24.18
C ILE A 139 -20.41 -4.52 22.67
N GLU A 140 -21.43 -4.05 21.94
CA GLU A 140 -21.38 -3.97 20.47
C GLU A 140 -21.19 -2.54 19.90
N SER A 141 -21.22 -1.50 20.73
CA SER A 141 -21.02 -0.09 20.33
C SER A 141 -21.96 0.44 19.23
N TRP A 142 -23.13 -0.16 19.05
CA TRP A 142 -24.20 0.33 18.17
C TRP A 142 -25.01 1.48 18.75
N CYS A 143 -25.00 1.66 20.07
CA CYS A 143 -25.80 2.66 20.77
C CYS A 143 -24.97 3.57 21.68
N PRO A 144 -25.44 4.79 21.98
CA PRO A 144 -24.78 5.65 22.95
C PRO A 144 -24.86 5.07 24.37
N LEU A 145 -23.85 5.36 25.19
CA LEU A 145 -23.86 5.00 26.61
C LEU A 145 -24.99 5.73 27.36
N LEU A 146 -25.63 5.01 28.28
CA LEU A 146 -26.64 5.60 29.17
C LEU A 146 -25.99 6.58 30.15
N LYS A 147 -26.69 7.67 30.45
CA LYS A 147 -26.22 8.74 31.34
C LYS A 147 -25.85 8.18 32.73
N GLY A 148 -24.60 8.39 33.14
CA GLY A 148 -24.06 7.93 34.44
C GLY A 148 -23.44 6.54 34.41
N ARG A 149 -23.50 5.83 33.27
CA ARG A 149 -22.71 4.60 33.05
C ARG A 149 -21.35 4.96 32.47
N VAL A 150 -20.33 4.30 32.98
CA VAL A 150 -18.97 4.31 32.45
C VAL A 150 -18.70 2.88 32.03
N ILE A 151 -18.10 2.66 30.86
CA ILE A 151 -17.67 1.33 30.44
C ILE A 151 -16.72 0.81 31.53
N SER A 152 -17.21 -0.09 32.37
CA SER A 152 -16.42 -0.65 33.44
C SER A 152 -15.56 -1.74 32.83
N THR A 153 -14.27 -1.46 32.64
CA THR A 153 -13.27 -2.47 32.32
C THR A 153 -13.04 -3.36 33.55
N VAL A 154 -14.06 -4.09 33.99
CA VAL A 154 -13.89 -5.15 35.00
C VAL A 154 -13.26 -6.33 34.28
N VAL A 155 -11.95 -6.25 34.12
CA VAL A 155 -11.12 -7.44 33.98
C VAL A 155 -11.33 -8.27 35.26
N PRO A 156 -11.60 -9.58 35.18
CA PRO A 156 -11.67 -10.43 36.37
C PRO A 156 -10.46 -10.15 37.28
N GLU A 157 -10.68 -9.97 38.59
CA GLU A 157 -9.68 -9.57 39.59
C GLU A 157 -8.39 -10.42 39.63
N ASN A 158 -8.33 -11.53 38.88
CA ASN A 158 -7.15 -12.39 38.76
C ASN A 158 -6.21 -12.08 37.58
N LEU A 159 -6.44 -11.02 36.80
CA LEU A 159 -5.58 -10.61 35.67
C LEU A 159 -5.29 -9.09 35.66
N GLN A 160 -4.88 -8.52 36.80
CA GLN A 160 -4.21 -7.21 36.80
C GLN A 160 -2.76 -7.36 36.35
N VAL A 161 -2.55 -7.51 35.05
CA VAL A 161 -1.25 -7.19 34.45
C VAL A 161 -1.37 -5.75 33.99
N GLY A 162 -0.69 -4.81 34.66
CA GLY A 162 -0.55 -3.45 34.15
C GLY A 162 0.01 -3.44 32.72
N PRO A 163 -0.08 -2.33 31.97
CA PRO A 163 0.42 -2.27 30.60
C PRO A 163 1.86 -2.79 30.55
N GLU A 164 2.06 -3.89 29.82
CA GLU A 164 3.35 -4.57 29.74
C GLU A 164 4.37 -3.63 29.08
N PRO A 165 5.56 -3.44 29.67
CA PRO A 165 6.58 -2.62 29.06
C PRO A 165 7.12 -3.28 27.79
N ALA A 166 7.26 -2.52 26.70
CA ALA A 166 7.92 -3.03 25.51
C ALA A 166 9.44 -3.06 25.75
N THR A 167 10.01 -4.26 25.84
CA THR A 167 11.46 -4.46 25.99
C THR A 167 12.07 -4.91 24.66
N VAL A 168 13.29 -4.44 24.38
CA VAL A 168 13.99 -4.88 23.17
C VAL A 168 14.32 -6.36 23.31
N ARG A 169 13.83 -7.18 22.37
CA ARG A 169 14.03 -8.62 22.39
C ARG A 169 15.42 -8.99 21.88
N ASP A 170 15.97 -10.07 22.43
CA ASP A 170 17.31 -10.59 22.11
C ASP A 170 17.28 -11.81 21.17
N SER A 171 16.10 -12.13 20.63
CA SER A 171 15.80 -13.30 19.82
C SER A 171 14.56 -13.04 18.96
N LEU A 172 14.46 -13.72 17.81
CA LEU A 172 13.23 -13.76 16.97
C LEU A 172 12.48 -15.09 17.13
N LYS A 173 12.97 -16.01 17.96
CA LYS A 173 12.44 -17.38 18.08
C LYS A 173 10.96 -17.45 18.44
N ASP A 174 10.47 -16.51 19.25
CA ASP A 174 9.06 -16.49 19.68
C ASP A 174 8.10 -16.16 18.53
N LEU A 175 8.62 -15.60 17.43
CA LEU A 175 7.84 -15.31 16.23
C LEU A 175 7.62 -16.55 15.37
N TYR A 176 8.58 -17.47 15.31
CA TYR A 176 8.59 -18.57 14.34
C TYR A 176 7.37 -19.51 14.43
N PRO A 177 6.89 -19.93 15.63
CA PRO A 177 5.73 -20.82 15.73
C PRO A 177 4.45 -20.25 15.11
N SER A 178 4.30 -18.91 15.16
CA SER A 178 3.12 -18.23 14.60
C SER A 178 3.09 -18.26 13.07
N MET A 179 4.24 -18.41 12.41
CA MET A 179 4.36 -18.39 10.94
C MET A 179 4.68 -19.75 10.33
N GLU A 180 5.16 -20.72 11.12
CA GLU A 180 5.61 -22.04 10.62
C GLU A 180 4.50 -22.80 9.88
N ASN A 181 3.26 -22.69 10.36
CA ASN A 181 2.09 -23.35 9.78
C ASN A 181 1.40 -22.54 8.66
N MET A 182 2.01 -21.44 8.20
CA MET A 182 1.47 -20.56 7.16
C MET A 182 2.31 -20.65 5.89
N PRO A 183 1.91 -21.45 4.88
CA PRO A 183 2.67 -21.60 3.63
C PRO A 183 2.97 -20.28 2.92
N GLN A 184 2.04 -19.33 3.01
CA GLN A 184 2.14 -18.01 2.39
C GLN A 184 3.29 -17.18 2.99
N TYR A 185 3.66 -17.44 4.25
CA TYR A 185 4.76 -16.77 4.96
C TYR A 185 6.10 -17.49 4.80
N LYS A 186 6.19 -18.60 4.06
CA LYS A 186 7.42 -19.40 3.94
C LYS A 186 8.65 -18.56 3.56
N TRP A 187 8.54 -17.71 2.55
CA TRP A 187 9.65 -16.85 2.11
C TRP A 187 9.98 -15.78 3.15
N ILE A 188 8.96 -15.14 3.73
CA ILE A 188 9.09 -14.14 4.80
C ILE A 188 9.85 -14.77 5.99
N ASN A 189 9.41 -15.93 6.45
CA ASN A 189 10.01 -16.65 7.57
C ASN A 189 11.48 -17.00 7.30
N GLN A 190 11.82 -17.44 6.09
CA GLN A 190 13.22 -17.73 5.71
C GLN A 190 14.12 -16.48 5.74
N ARG A 191 13.61 -15.33 5.32
CA ARG A 191 14.35 -14.07 5.39
C ARG A 191 14.55 -13.60 6.83
N ILE A 192 13.51 -13.68 7.67
CA ILE A 192 13.59 -13.30 9.09
C ILE A 192 14.67 -14.16 9.78
N HIS A 193 14.65 -15.47 9.58
CA HIS A 193 15.66 -16.38 10.12
C HIS A 193 17.07 -16.03 9.64
N SER A 194 17.26 -15.72 8.35
CA SER A 194 18.60 -15.45 7.81
C SER A 194 19.21 -14.13 8.29
N MET A 195 18.41 -13.24 8.87
CA MET A 195 18.84 -11.93 9.37
C MET A 195 18.77 -11.80 10.90
N GLU A 196 18.42 -12.86 11.64
CA GLU A 196 18.15 -12.80 13.09
C GLU A 196 19.28 -12.16 13.89
N LYS A 197 20.52 -12.61 13.67
CA LYS A 197 21.69 -12.06 14.36
C LYS A 197 21.84 -10.56 14.14
N ILE A 198 21.65 -10.10 12.91
CA ILE A 198 21.80 -8.68 12.51
C ILE A 198 20.71 -7.83 13.18
N TRP A 199 19.47 -8.32 13.19
CA TRP A 199 18.35 -7.64 13.85
C TRP A 199 18.54 -7.51 15.36
N VAL A 200 18.97 -8.57 16.02
CA VAL A 200 19.22 -8.58 17.46
C VAL A 200 20.35 -7.61 17.83
N GLU A 201 21.45 -7.63 17.08
CA GLU A 201 22.58 -6.71 17.29
C GLU A 201 22.16 -5.25 17.08
N ALA A 202 21.38 -4.97 16.04
CA ALA A 202 20.84 -3.64 15.78
C ALA A 202 19.87 -3.17 16.90
N GLY A 203 19.02 -4.06 17.41
CA GLY A 203 18.15 -3.79 18.55
C GLY A 203 18.94 -3.41 19.81
N ARG A 204 19.98 -4.18 20.15
CA ARG A 204 20.88 -3.88 21.27
C ARG A 204 21.58 -2.54 21.08
N SER A 205 22.10 -2.27 19.88
CA SER A 205 22.76 -1.01 19.54
C SER A 205 21.82 0.19 19.67
N LEU A 206 20.57 0.08 19.17
CA LEU A 206 19.57 1.13 19.32
C LEU A 206 19.24 1.39 20.79
N SER A 207 19.04 0.33 21.59
CA SER A 207 18.75 0.43 23.03
C SER A 207 19.89 1.08 23.82
N ALA A 208 21.13 0.91 23.37
CA ALA A 208 22.29 1.58 23.97
C ALA A 208 22.36 3.08 23.62
N LYS A 209 21.80 3.49 22.48
CA LYS A 209 21.84 4.89 21.98
C LYS A 209 20.64 5.72 22.46
N TYR A 210 19.46 5.12 22.62
CA TYR A 210 18.21 5.82 22.89
C TYR A 210 17.47 5.23 24.09
N ASN A 211 16.72 6.05 24.82
CA ASN A 211 15.92 5.58 25.94
C ASN A 211 14.63 4.89 25.46
N LEU A 212 14.65 3.56 25.44
CA LEU A 212 13.52 2.73 25.00
C LEU A 212 12.67 2.15 26.16
N THR A 213 12.88 2.61 27.40
CA THR A 213 12.33 1.96 28.62
C THR A 213 10.89 2.31 28.97
N LYS A 214 10.36 3.42 28.47
CA LYS A 214 9.02 3.93 28.84
C LYS A 214 7.90 3.51 27.87
N ARG A 215 8.21 2.64 26.93
CA ARG A 215 7.29 2.22 25.87
C ARG A 215 6.37 1.12 26.37
N ILE A 216 5.16 1.08 25.84
CA ILE A 216 4.14 0.08 26.17
C ILE A 216 4.06 -0.94 25.03
N ALA A 217 4.10 -2.23 25.36
CA ALA A 217 3.92 -3.30 24.41
C ALA A 217 2.52 -3.21 23.79
N LYS A 218 2.46 -3.30 22.47
CA LYS A 218 1.23 -3.15 21.68
C LYS A 218 0.84 -4.49 21.08
N GLN A 219 -0.45 -4.76 20.97
CA GLN A 219 -1.02 -5.85 20.19
C GLN A 219 -1.17 -5.39 18.74
N ILE A 220 -0.33 -5.91 17.85
CA ILE A 220 -0.21 -5.44 16.47
C ILE A 220 -0.61 -6.55 15.50
N LEU A 221 -1.71 -6.34 14.78
CA LEU A 221 -2.13 -7.21 13.69
C LEU A 221 -1.33 -6.87 12.43
N VAL A 222 -0.79 -7.90 11.77
CA VAL A 222 -0.11 -7.80 10.48
C VAL A 222 -0.86 -8.65 9.46
N HIS A 223 -1.49 -8.02 8.47
CA HIS A 223 -2.32 -8.68 7.48
C HIS A 223 -1.95 -8.28 6.04
N PRO A 224 -0.97 -8.93 5.41
CA PRO A 224 -0.61 -8.75 4.01
C PRO A 224 -1.65 -9.39 3.08
N GLY A 225 -2.67 -8.63 2.69
CA GLY A 225 -3.76 -9.10 1.83
C GLY A 225 -3.29 -9.64 0.48
N ALA A 226 -2.26 -9.05 -0.12
CA ALA A 226 -1.69 -9.50 -1.40
C ALA A 226 -0.96 -10.87 -1.30
N VAL A 227 -0.64 -11.31 -0.09
CA VAL A 227 0.01 -12.60 0.20
C VAL A 227 -1.01 -13.71 0.45
N THR A 228 -2.28 -13.37 0.72
CA THR A 228 -3.34 -14.38 0.96
C THR A 228 -3.75 -15.08 -0.33
N ASP A 229 -4.22 -16.31 -0.22
CA ASP A 229 -4.67 -17.09 -1.39
C ASP A 229 -5.94 -16.48 -2.04
N GLU A 230 -6.81 -15.88 -1.23
CA GLU A 230 -8.05 -15.23 -1.67
C GLU A 230 -7.80 -13.99 -2.55
N SER A 231 -6.60 -13.42 -2.49
CA SER A 231 -6.22 -12.29 -3.34
C SER A 231 -6.05 -12.67 -4.81
N GLY A 232 -5.74 -13.94 -5.10
CA GLY A 232 -5.43 -14.42 -6.45
C GLY A 232 -4.09 -13.96 -7.03
N PHE A 233 -3.32 -13.11 -6.35
CA PHE A 233 -2.05 -12.56 -6.86
C PHE A 233 -0.90 -13.60 -6.89
N LYS A 234 -0.98 -14.67 -6.08
CA LYS A 234 0.00 -15.77 -6.01
C LYS A 234 1.46 -15.32 -5.76
N ILE A 235 1.67 -14.17 -5.10
CA ILE A 235 3.01 -13.61 -4.82
C ILE A 235 3.88 -14.60 -4.05
N ALA A 236 3.31 -15.25 -3.01
CA ALA A 236 4.02 -16.25 -2.21
C ALA A 236 4.55 -17.43 -3.04
N ASN A 237 3.79 -17.87 -4.05
CA ASN A 237 4.18 -19.00 -4.91
C ASN A 237 5.28 -18.62 -5.90
N SER A 238 5.23 -17.40 -6.43
CA SER A 238 6.21 -16.90 -7.40
C SER A 238 7.53 -16.45 -6.76
N ALA A 239 7.59 -16.28 -5.43
CA ALA A 239 8.77 -15.80 -4.71
C ALA A 239 10.04 -16.65 -4.97
N PHE A 240 9.89 -17.96 -5.16
CA PHE A 240 11.01 -18.89 -5.41
C PHE A 240 11.37 -19.05 -6.89
N HIS A 241 10.64 -18.38 -7.80
CA HIS A 241 10.74 -18.55 -9.25
C HIS A 241 10.96 -17.22 -9.98
N GLY A 242 11.58 -16.24 -9.33
CA GLY A 242 11.90 -14.94 -9.94
C GLY A 242 10.73 -13.94 -9.99
N GLY A 243 9.68 -14.16 -9.18
CA GLY A 243 8.58 -13.22 -8.99
C GLY A 243 8.98 -11.93 -8.25
N PRO A 244 8.03 -10.99 -8.07
CA PRO A 244 8.27 -9.76 -7.30
C PRO A 244 8.54 -10.12 -5.82
N LEU A 245 9.61 -9.55 -5.26
CA LEU A 245 10.04 -9.80 -3.89
C LEU A 245 10.05 -8.54 -3.02
N GLY A 246 9.90 -7.35 -3.60
CA GLY A 246 10.04 -6.08 -2.88
C GLY A 246 9.06 -5.96 -1.71
N GLU A 247 7.79 -6.28 -1.95
CA GLU A 247 6.75 -6.27 -0.93
C GLU A 247 7.00 -7.31 0.17
N LEU A 248 7.48 -8.51 -0.19
CA LEU A 248 7.81 -9.55 0.79
C LEU A 248 9.00 -9.16 1.68
N VAL A 249 9.99 -8.47 1.11
CA VAL A 249 11.13 -7.88 1.86
C VAL A 249 10.61 -6.85 2.86
N GLN A 250 9.74 -5.93 2.44
CA GLN A 250 9.19 -4.93 3.33
C GLN A 250 8.35 -5.55 4.47
N TRP A 251 7.54 -6.57 4.16
CA TRP A 251 6.77 -7.30 5.18
C TRP A 251 7.65 -8.03 6.19
N SER A 252 8.68 -8.75 5.75
CA SER A 252 9.59 -9.45 6.66
C SER A 252 10.32 -8.50 7.60
N ASP A 253 10.74 -7.35 7.07
CA ASP A 253 11.55 -6.40 7.82
C ASP A 253 10.69 -5.62 8.82
N LEU A 254 9.44 -5.30 8.45
CA LEU A 254 8.46 -4.75 9.38
C LEU A 254 8.17 -5.72 10.52
N ILE A 255 7.85 -6.98 10.22
CA ILE A 255 7.56 -7.99 11.25
C ILE A 255 8.75 -8.15 12.21
N SER A 256 9.97 -8.24 11.68
CA SER A 256 11.20 -8.33 12.49
C SER A 256 11.37 -7.12 13.39
N THR A 257 11.14 -5.93 12.84
CA THR A 257 11.24 -4.64 13.56
C THR A 257 10.24 -4.57 14.73
N LEU A 258 8.96 -4.88 14.48
CA LEU A 258 7.91 -4.88 15.51
C LEU A 258 8.24 -5.87 16.63
N HIS A 259 8.73 -7.06 16.27
CA HIS A 259 9.11 -8.07 17.23
C HIS A 259 10.33 -7.65 18.07
N ILE A 260 11.41 -7.17 17.45
CA ILE A 260 12.60 -6.74 18.17
C ILE A 260 12.30 -5.57 19.11
N LEU A 261 11.40 -4.65 18.74
CA LEU A 261 11.00 -3.54 19.61
C LEU A 261 10.16 -3.96 20.83
N GLY A 262 9.73 -5.22 20.92
CA GLY A 262 9.00 -5.75 22.08
C GLY A 262 7.49 -5.73 21.97
N HIS A 263 6.93 -5.54 20.77
CA HIS A 263 5.47 -5.57 20.57
C HIS A 263 4.97 -6.99 20.29
N HIS A 264 3.71 -7.25 20.58
CA HIS A 264 3.07 -8.55 20.32
C HIS A 264 2.54 -8.57 18.89
N VAL A 265 3.17 -9.36 18.02
CA VAL A 265 2.87 -9.40 16.58
C VAL A 265 1.94 -10.56 16.28
N HIS A 266 0.81 -10.27 15.65
CA HIS A 266 -0.22 -11.24 15.25
C HIS A 266 -0.27 -11.33 13.73
N PRO A 267 0.56 -12.20 13.10
CA PRO A 267 0.51 -12.39 11.66
C PRO A 267 -0.79 -13.06 11.24
N SER A 268 -1.35 -12.56 10.15
CA SER A 268 -2.52 -13.14 9.48
C SER A 268 -2.17 -13.50 8.04
N ALA A 269 -2.57 -14.69 7.60
CA ALA A 269 -2.29 -15.19 6.25
C ALA A 269 -3.55 -15.49 5.41
N SER A 270 -4.74 -15.29 5.97
CA SER A 270 -6.02 -15.60 5.30
C SER A 270 -7.19 -14.85 5.94
N ILE A 271 -8.34 -14.79 5.25
CA ILE A 271 -9.56 -14.18 5.78
C ILE A 271 -10.06 -14.91 7.06
N PRO A 272 -10.10 -16.26 7.12
CA PRO A 272 -10.48 -16.96 8.36
C PRO A 272 -9.55 -16.64 9.54
N ASN A 273 -8.25 -16.52 9.29
CA ASN A 273 -7.29 -16.16 10.33
C ASN A 273 -7.47 -14.71 10.79
N LEU A 274 -7.73 -13.79 9.85
CA LEU A 274 -8.07 -12.40 10.14
C LEU A 274 -9.29 -12.30 11.06
N LYS A 275 -10.39 -12.97 10.71
CA LYS A 275 -11.62 -12.99 11.53
C LYS A 275 -11.36 -13.46 12.95
N LYS A 276 -10.57 -14.54 13.09
CA LYS A 276 -10.21 -15.09 14.38
C LYS A 276 -9.45 -14.08 15.25
N ILE A 277 -8.48 -13.36 14.68
CA ILE A 277 -7.68 -12.36 15.42
C ILE A 277 -8.55 -11.15 15.80
N LEU A 278 -9.43 -10.71 14.90
CA LEU A 278 -10.35 -9.59 15.15
C LEU A 278 -11.53 -9.96 16.06
N GLY A 279 -11.63 -11.20 16.55
CA GLY A 279 -12.75 -11.64 17.39
C GLY A 279 -14.10 -11.72 16.65
N LEU A 280 -14.09 -11.73 15.31
CA LEU A 280 -15.27 -11.81 14.46
C LEU A 280 -15.74 -13.27 14.37
N THR A 281 -16.38 -13.78 15.43
CA THR A 281 -16.98 -15.13 15.44
C THR A 281 -18.35 -15.14 14.77
N SER A 282 -18.70 -16.24 14.11
CA SER A 282 -19.99 -16.46 13.42
C SER A 282 -21.21 -16.69 14.35
N GLY A 283 -21.16 -16.20 15.60
CA GLY A 283 -22.25 -16.28 16.59
C GLY A 283 -22.90 -14.91 16.81
N GLY A 284 -24.11 -14.87 17.39
CA GLY A 284 -24.91 -13.64 17.52
C GLY A 284 -24.30 -12.55 18.41
N CYS A 285 -23.26 -12.85 19.18
CA CYS A 285 -22.59 -11.88 20.06
C CYS A 285 -21.07 -12.02 20.04
N PRO A 286 -20.33 -11.00 20.51
CA PRO A 286 -18.88 -11.08 20.72
C PRO A 286 -18.48 -12.19 21.70
N SER A 287 -17.39 -12.90 21.45
CA SER A 287 -16.95 -14.01 22.33
C SER A 287 -16.30 -13.48 23.63
N ARG A 288 -16.75 -13.94 24.81
CA ARG A 288 -16.22 -13.54 26.14
C ARG A 288 -14.71 -13.74 26.33
N HIS A 289 -14.07 -14.57 25.50
CA HIS A 289 -12.71 -15.05 25.70
C HIS A 289 -11.70 -14.60 24.63
N MET A 290 -12.08 -13.72 23.69
CA MET A 290 -11.16 -13.20 22.68
C MET A 290 -11.40 -11.71 22.37
N ASN A 291 -11.34 -10.86 23.39
CA ASN A 291 -11.15 -9.42 23.18
C ASN A 291 -9.66 -9.11 23.28
N MET A 292 -8.88 -9.58 22.30
CA MET A 292 -7.56 -9.01 22.07
C MET A 292 -7.78 -7.59 21.57
N ASN A 293 -7.56 -6.60 22.44
CA ASN A 293 -7.65 -5.20 22.04
C ASN A 293 -6.47 -4.88 21.11
N ILE A 294 -6.73 -4.70 19.83
CA ILE A 294 -5.71 -4.41 18.82
C ILE A 294 -5.34 -2.92 18.91
N ASP A 295 -4.05 -2.63 19.08
CA ASP A 295 -3.53 -1.27 19.18
C ASP A 295 -3.13 -0.68 17.82
N LEU A 296 -2.69 -1.52 16.88
CA LEU A 296 -2.27 -1.12 15.53
C LEU A 296 -2.53 -2.24 14.52
N ILE A 297 -2.83 -1.86 13.28
CA ILE A 297 -3.03 -2.79 12.17
C ILE A 297 -2.12 -2.37 11.01
N TYR A 298 -1.18 -3.22 10.63
CA TYR A 298 -0.44 -3.08 9.37
C TYR A 298 -1.07 -3.99 8.31
N THR A 299 -1.42 -3.40 7.17
CA THR A 299 -2.00 -4.15 6.03
C THR A 299 -1.53 -3.54 4.71
N ASP A 300 -1.87 -4.13 3.57
CA ASP A 300 -1.71 -3.52 2.24
C ASP A 300 -3.08 -3.08 1.71
N ILE A 301 -3.13 -2.47 0.52
CA ILE A 301 -4.40 -1.99 -0.07
C ILE A 301 -5.41 -3.14 -0.27
N ILE A 302 -4.94 -4.36 -0.57
CA ILE A 302 -5.81 -5.51 -0.76
C ILE A 302 -6.38 -5.98 0.58
N GLY A 303 -5.52 -6.09 1.59
CA GLY A 303 -5.88 -6.49 2.95
C GLY A 303 -6.76 -5.46 3.64
N LEU A 304 -6.57 -4.17 3.35
CA LEU A 304 -7.48 -3.10 3.77
C LEU A 304 -8.91 -3.36 3.30
N LYS A 305 -9.10 -3.71 2.03
CA LYS A 305 -10.42 -4.03 1.48
C LYS A 305 -11.01 -5.29 2.09
N GLN A 306 -10.18 -6.29 2.39
CA GLN A 306 -10.59 -7.49 3.11
C GLN A 306 -11.06 -7.12 4.53
N ILE A 307 -10.27 -6.33 5.27
CA ILE A 307 -10.61 -5.84 6.62
C ILE A 307 -11.91 -5.03 6.62
N GLN A 308 -12.05 -4.08 5.69
CA GLN A 308 -13.28 -3.28 5.53
C GLN A 308 -14.50 -4.17 5.30
N LYS A 309 -14.36 -5.18 4.43
CA LYS A 309 -15.44 -6.11 4.12
C LYS A 309 -15.84 -6.96 5.33
N GLU A 310 -14.88 -7.41 6.13
CA GLU A 310 -15.16 -8.27 7.28
C GLU A 310 -15.63 -7.49 8.52
N LEU A 311 -15.14 -6.26 8.74
CA LEU A 311 -15.57 -5.41 9.85
C LEU A 311 -16.93 -4.73 9.59
N GLN A 312 -17.29 -4.52 8.32
CA GLN A 312 -18.54 -3.86 7.92
C GLN A 312 -18.72 -2.53 8.68
N ASP A 313 -19.80 -2.39 9.44
CA ASP A 313 -20.13 -1.15 10.16
C ASP A 313 -19.14 -0.81 11.29
N SER A 314 -18.43 -1.81 11.83
CA SER A 314 -17.38 -1.59 12.84
C SER A 314 -16.09 -1.02 12.27
N TRP A 315 -15.95 -0.92 10.93
CA TRP A 315 -14.75 -0.43 10.25
C TRP A 315 -14.27 0.93 10.79
N ASN A 316 -15.19 1.84 11.08
CA ASN A 316 -14.87 3.19 11.53
C ASN A 316 -14.10 3.20 12.87
N ASN A 317 -14.31 2.19 13.72
CA ASN A 317 -13.62 2.05 15.01
C ASN A 317 -12.14 1.69 14.83
N TYR A 318 -11.77 1.07 13.71
CA TYR A 318 -10.41 0.61 13.42
C TYR A 318 -9.66 1.52 12.46
N LYS A 319 -10.35 2.42 11.77
CA LYS A 319 -9.81 3.25 10.68
C LYS A 319 -8.53 3.98 11.07
N CYS A 320 -8.44 4.53 12.29
CA CYS A 320 -7.26 5.27 12.76
C CYS A 320 -6.07 4.37 13.17
N LEU A 321 -6.30 3.09 13.44
CA LEU A 321 -5.27 2.11 13.83
C LEU A 321 -4.50 1.56 12.61
N ILE A 322 -5.06 1.75 11.42
CA ILE A 322 -4.56 1.18 10.16
C ILE A 322 -3.31 1.94 9.68
N ARG A 323 -2.32 1.17 9.22
CA ARG A 323 -1.15 1.60 8.46
C ARG A 323 -1.10 0.75 7.19
N VAL A 324 -1.14 1.37 6.02
CA VAL A 324 -1.32 0.70 4.72
C VAL A 324 -0.01 0.72 3.95
N LEU A 325 0.65 -0.43 3.80
CA LEU A 325 1.82 -0.57 2.94
C LEU A 325 1.39 -0.39 1.48
N ASP A 326 1.92 0.66 0.87
CA ASP A 326 1.65 1.07 -0.51
C ASP A 326 2.97 1.54 -1.14
N SER A 327 3.64 0.61 -1.83
CA SER A 327 5.00 0.78 -2.32
C SER A 327 5.22 2.09 -3.09
N PHE A 328 4.26 2.48 -3.95
CA PHE A 328 4.37 3.63 -4.85
C PHE A 328 3.70 4.91 -4.33
N GLY A 329 2.97 4.80 -3.22
CA GLY A 329 2.27 5.89 -2.57
C GLY A 329 0.94 6.29 -3.22
N THR A 330 0.12 6.95 -2.42
CA THR A 330 -1.22 7.41 -2.76
C THR A 330 -1.30 8.92 -2.54
N GLU A 331 -1.58 9.68 -3.60
CA GLU A 331 -1.74 11.14 -3.52
C GLU A 331 -3.16 11.53 -3.07
N PRO A 332 -3.36 12.70 -2.40
CA PRO A 332 -4.63 13.04 -1.76
C PRO A 332 -5.87 13.06 -2.66
N ASP A 333 -5.74 13.47 -3.92
CA ASP A 333 -6.84 13.49 -4.90
C ASP A 333 -7.24 12.10 -5.39
N PHE A 334 -6.34 11.12 -5.36
CA PHE A 334 -6.67 9.73 -5.62
C PHE A 334 -7.24 9.04 -4.38
N ASN A 335 -6.82 9.44 -3.19
CA ASN A 335 -7.34 8.92 -1.92
C ASN A 335 -8.77 9.38 -1.64
N HIS A 336 -9.06 10.65 -1.87
CA HIS A 336 -10.35 11.24 -1.55
C HIS A 336 -11.43 10.72 -2.51
N GLU A 337 -12.38 9.93 -2.00
CA GLU A 337 -13.37 9.21 -2.82
C GLU A 337 -14.23 10.13 -3.70
N GLU A 338 -14.88 11.15 -3.11
CA GLU A 338 -15.73 12.10 -3.88
C GLU A 338 -14.93 12.86 -4.94
N TRP A 339 -13.78 13.41 -4.54
CA TRP A 339 -12.87 14.11 -5.45
C TRP A 339 -12.43 13.22 -6.61
N SER A 340 -11.95 12.01 -6.32
CA SER A 340 -11.47 11.06 -7.31
C SER A 340 -12.56 10.69 -8.32
N ARG A 341 -13.79 10.46 -7.85
CA ARG A 341 -14.96 10.22 -8.70
C ARG A 341 -15.26 11.41 -9.60
N ASN A 342 -15.30 12.62 -9.04
CA ASN A 342 -15.66 13.83 -9.78
C ASN A 342 -14.59 14.25 -10.81
N HIS A 343 -13.35 13.82 -10.62
CA HIS A 343 -12.22 14.15 -11.49
C HIS A 343 -11.72 12.97 -12.35
N ASN A 344 -12.48 11.88 -12.42
CA ASN A 344 -12.14 10.67 -13.19
C ASN A 344 -10.78 10.05 -12.82
N LEU A 345 -10.40 10.10 -11.54
CA LEU A 345 -9.17 9.52 -10.99
C LEU A 345 -9.40 8.14 -10.36
N MET A 346 -10.59 7.56 -10.56
CA MET A 346 -10.96 6.28 -9.97
C MET A 346 -10.06 5.16 -10.51
N GLY A 347 -9.63 4.29 -9.60
CA GLY A 347 -8.82 3.13 -9.92
C GLY A 347 -8.95 2.05 -8.85
N PRO A 348 -8.40 0.85 -9.09
CA PRO A 348 -8.50 -0.25 -8.15
C PRO A 348 -7.74 -0.02 -6.84
N PHE A 349 -6.87 0.99 -6.76
CA PHE A 349 -6.00 1.23 -5.61
C PHE A 349 -6.28 2.54 -4.84
N GLY A 350 -7.13 3.43 -5.38
CA GLY A 350 -7.50 4.70 -4.75
C GLY A 350 -8.87 4.66 -4.06
N GLY A 351 -9.39 5.83 -3.69
CA GLY A 351 -10.72 6.00 -3.12
C GLY A 351 -10.87 5.41 -1.72
N LEU A 352 -9.78 5.37 -0.95
CA LEU A 352 -9.73 4.70 0.35
C LEU A 352 -10.12 5.62 1.52
N HIS A 353 -10.18 6.94 1.27
CA HIS A 353 -10.64 7.96 2.21
C HIS A 353 -9.96 7.87 3.59
N LEU A 354 -8.64 7.56 3.60
CA LEU A 354 -7.78 7.54 4.80
C LEU A 354 -7.06 8.87 4.98
N ILE A 355 -6.48 9.11 6.16
CA ILE A 355 -5.50 10.21 6.29
C ILE A 355 -4.27 9.82 5.45
N PRO A 356 -3.78 10.65 4.51
CA PRO A 356 -2.70 10.24 3.59
C PRO A 356 -1.41 9.74 4.27
N MET A 357 -1.11 10.20 5.48
CA MET A 357 0.02 9.72 6.28
C MET A 357 -0.13 8.27 6.77
N GLN A 358 -1.31 7.65 6.66
CA GLN A 358 -1.52 6.23 6.93
C GLN A 358 -0.95 5.33 5.83
N PHE A 359 -0.67 5.84 4.63
CA PHE A 359 0.00 5.09 3.57
C PHE A 359 1.51 5.05 3.82
N TYR A 360 2.11 3.88 3.68
CA TYR A 360 3.48 3.55 4.07
C TYR A 360 4.26 3.10 2.83
N THR A 361 5.21 3.92 2.37
CA THR A 361 5.87 3.74 1.06
C THR A 361 7.18 2.95 1.13
N MET A 362 7.59 2.41 -0.02
CA MET A 362 8.87 1.69 -0.18
C MET A 362 10.09 2.64 -0.15
N PHE A 363 9.93 3.84 -0.71
CA PHE A 363 10.94 4.90 -0.73
C PHE A 363 10.30 6.25 -0.34
N PRO A 364 11.09 7.23 0.12
CA PRO A 364 10.57 8.54 0.56
C PRO A 364 10.24 9.48 -0.62
N HIS A 365 9.46 9.00 -1.60
CA HIS A 365 9.15 9.75 -2.82
C HIS A 365 7.82 10.54 -2.76
N THR A 366 6.95 10.26 -1.79
CA THR A 366 5.62 10.89 -1.65
C THR A 366 5.48 11.44 -0.23
N PRO A 367 5.77 12.74 0.01
CA PRO A 367 5.75 13.34 1.35
C PRO A 367 4.35 13.47 1.95
N ASP A 368 3.29 13.29 1.15
CA ASP A 368 1.92 13.15 1.66
C ASP A 368 1.71 11.81 2.41
N ASN A 369 2.64 10.86 2.26
CA ASN A 369 2.61 9.53 2.87
C ASN A 369 3.79 9.36 3.84
N THR A 370 3.73 8.32 4.67
CA THR A 370 4.81 7.95 5.57
C THR A 370 5.82 7.06 4.85
N PHE A 371 7.11 7.35 5.00
CA PHE A 371 8.16 6.46 4.52
C PHE A 371 8.37 5.29 5.49
N LEU A 372 8.09 4.06 5.05
CA LEU A 372 8.40 2.85 5.83
C LEU A 372 9.76 2.27 5.46
N GLY A 373 10.05 2.12 4.18
CA GLY A 373 11.28 1.51 3.71
C GLY A 373 11.38 0.01 3.98
N PHE A 374 12.61 -0.48 4.01
CA PHE A 374 12.99 -1.87 4.23
C PHE A 374 14.47 -1.90 4.63
N VAL A 375 15.02 -3.09 4.87
CA VAL A 375 16.44 -3.29 5.14
C VAL A 375 17.16 -3.91 3.95
N VAL A 376 18.28 -3.29 3.59
CA VAL A 376 19.24 -3.86 2.66
C VAL A 376 20.15 -4.80 3.42
N GLN A 377 20.19 -6.07 3.04
CA GLN A 377 21.03 -7.06 3.70
C GLN A 377 22.51 -6.81 3.38
N SER A 378 23.22 -6.09 4.25
CA SER A 378 24.68 -6.06 4.25
C SER A 378 25.21 -7.21 5.12
N THR A 379 26.11 -8.05 4.62
CA THR A 379 26.80 -9.03 5.49
C THR A 379 27.72 -8.26 6.44
N GLN A 380 27.47 -8.34 7.74
CA GLN A 380 28.28 -7.65 8.74
C GLN A 380 28.63 -8.55 9.92
N SER A 381 28.62 -9.88 9.76
CA SER A 381 29.36 -10.66 10.75
C SER A 381 30.85 -10.25 10.63
N PRO A 382 31.56 -9.96 11.74
CA PRO A 382 32.98 -9.58 11.67
C PRO A 382 33.83 -10.61 10.92
N GLU A 383 33.51 -11.90 11.09
CA GLU A 383 34.14 -13.05 10.44
C GLU A 383 33.87 -13.08 8.92
N GLU A 384 32.63 -12.79 8.51
CA GLU A 384 32.26 -12.61 7.11
C GLU A 384 33.00 -11.40 6.52
N THR A 385 33.06 -10.29 7.25
CA THR A 385 33.71 -9.06 6.80
C THR A 385 35.20 -9.27 6.55
N GLU A 386 35.90 -10.04 7.39
CA GLU A 386 37.31 -10.40 7.18
C GLU A 386 37.52 -11.35 5.99
N GLY A 387 36.73 -12.42 5.89
CA GLY A 387 36.75 -13.31 4.73
C GLY A 387 36.42 -12.58 3.42
N LEU A 388 35.56 -11.56 3.47
CA LEU A 388 35.04 -10.84 2.31
C LEU A 388 35.93 -9.65 1.91
N LYS A 389 36.76 -9.10 2.81
CA LYS A 389 37.86 -8.18 2.48
C LYS A 389 38.91 -8.82 1.55
N SER A 390 39.00 -10.15 1.54
CA SER A 390 39.89 -10.89 0.63
C SER A 390 39.37 -10.98 -0.81
N ILE A 391 38.07 -10.71 -1.05
CA ILE A 391 37.49 -10.76 -2.40
C ILE A 391 37.98 -9.56 -3.21
N LYS A 392 38.92 -9.82 -4.11
CA LYS A 392 39.39 -8.82 -5.08
C LYS A 392 38.30 -8.51 -6.11
N ARG A 393 37.89 -7.24 -6.19
CA ARG A 393 37.02 -6.73 -7.26
C ARG A 393 37.61 -7.01 -8.64
N GLN A 394 36.78 -7.53 -9.53
CA GLN A 394 37.12 -7.81 -10.91
C GLN A 394 36.59 -6.69 -11.81
N ASN A 395 37.16 -6.54 -13.00
CA ASN A 395 36.63 -5.66 -14.04
C ASN A 395 35.40 -6.31 -14.69
N GLN A 396 34.34 -6.49 -13.89
CA GLN A 396 33.05 -7.01 -14.35
C GLN A 396 31.90 -6.06 -13.96
N ALA A 397 30.87 -6.08 -14.80
CA ALA A 397 29.59 -5.41 -14.61
C ALA A 397 28.48 -6.46 -14.43
N LEU A 398 27.61 -6.29 -13.44
CA LEU A 398 26.44 -7.14 -13.22
C LEU A 398 25.17 -6.42 -13.66
N VAL A 399 24.38 -7.04 -14.53
CA VAL A 399 23.18 -6.43 -15.09
C VAL A 399 21.96 -6.66 -14.21
N TYR A 400 21.22 -5.58 -13.96
CA TYR A 400 19.96 -5.58 -13.24
C TYR A 400 18.79 -5.95 -14.16
N GLY A 401 18.50 -7.25 -14.27
CA GLY A 401 17.28 -7.71 -14.93
C GLY A 401 17.18 -9.22 -14.97
N LYS A 402 16.25 -9.80 -14.20
CA LYS A 402 16.11 -11.27 -14.06
C LYS A 402 15.27 -11.93 -15.17
N ARG A 403 14.62 -11.13 -16.01
CA ARG A 403 13.66 -11.57 -17.03
C ARG A 403 14.08 -11.12 -18.44
N ALA A 404 13.84 -11.96 -19.44
CA ALA A 404 14.19 -11.69 -20.84
C ALA A 404 13.70 -10.34 -21.34
N GLU A 405 12.45 -10.02 -20.98
CA GLU A 405 11.75 -8.85 -21.49
C GLU A 405 12.50 -7.55 -21.18
N PHE A 406 13.28 -7.53 -20.09
CA PHE A 406 14.02 -6.34 -19.65
C PHE A 406 15.25 -6.07 -20.50
N TRP A 407 15.78 -7.10 -21.17
CA TRP A 407 16.99 -7.04 -22.01
C TRP A 407 16.67 -6.66 -23.46
N LYS A 408 15.39 -6.71 -23.86
CA LYS A 408 14.98 -6.46 -25.24
C LYS A 408 15.36 -5.04 -25.68
N GLY A 409 16.10 -4.95 -26.79
CA GLY A 409 16.52 -3.68 -27.38
C GLY A 409 17.61 -2.94 -26.60
N LYS A 410 18.36 -3.63 -25.72
CA LYS A 410 19.42 -3.03 -24.89
C LYS A 410 20.85 -3.39 -25.33
N THR A 411 21.00 -4.05 -26.48
CA THR A 411 22.31 -4.54 -26.98
C THR A 411 23.33 -3.43 -27.13
N ASP A 412 23.03 -2.33 -27.82
CA ASP A 412 23.99 -1.24 -28.05
C ASP A 412 24.51 -0.61 -26.74
N TYR A 413 23.64 -0.52 -25.74
CA TYR A 413 23.98 -0.03 -24.40
C TYR A 413 24.95 -0.99 -23.70
N LEU A 414 24.66 -2.30 -23.74
CA LEU A 414 25.51 -3.33 -23.17
C LEU A 414 26.84 -3.48 -23.92
N ASP A 415 26.85 -3.31 -25.24
CA ASP A 415 28.05 -3.32 -26.07
C ASP A 415 29.00 -2.17 -25.69
N ALA A 416 28.45 -0.99 -25.41
CA ALA A 416 29.23 0.16 -24.95
C ALA A 416 29.92 -0.13 -23.60
N ILE A 417 29.25 -0.85 -22.69
CA ILE A 417 29.81 -1.27 -21.41
C ILE A 417 30.84 -2.40 -21.61
N HIS A 418 30.53 -3.36 -22.49
CA HIS A 418 31.33 -4.57 -22.73
C HIS A 418 32.75 -4.25 -23.23
N LYS A 419 32.93 -3.12 -23.92
CA LYS A 419 34.25 -2.61 -24.30
C LYS A 419 35.24 -2.47 -23.14
N TYR A 420 34.73 -2.26 -21.92
CA TYR A 420 35.54 -1.97 -20.73
C TYR A 420 35.43 -3.03 -19.63
N LEU A 421 34.33 -3.79 -19.63
CA LEU A 421 33.96 -4.70 -18.54
C LEU A 421 33.40 -6.02 -19.07
N ASP A 422 33.72 -7.12 -18.38
CA ASP A 422 32.99 -8.37 -18.56
C ASP A 422 31.53 -8.19 -18.11
N VAL A 423 30.56 -8.53 -18.96
CA VAL A 423 29.13 -8.36 -18.64
C VAL A 423 28.57 -9.66 -18.08
N HIS A 424 27.99 -9.59 -16.88
CA HIS A 424 27.39 -10.71 -16.16
C HIS A 424 25.88 -10.51 -16.02
N GLY A 425 25.12 -11.62 -16.02
CA GLY A 425 23.67 -11.62 -15.85
C GLY A 425 23.19 -12.72 -14.91
N THR A 426 21.99 -12.54 -14.35
CA THR A 426 21.30 -13.54 -13.53
C THR A 426 19.89 -13.78 -14.08
N VAL A 427 19.84 -14.27 -15.32
CA VAL A 427 18.63 -14.39 -16.12
C VAL A 427 18.29 -15.87 -16.28
N ASP A 428 17.02 -16.20 -16.47
CA ASP A 428 16.63 -17.56 -16.87
C ASP A 428 17.37 -17.99 -18.17
N ASN A 429 17.73 -19.27 -18.26
CA ASN A 429 18.62 -19.82 -19.31
C ASN A 429 17.91 -20.02 -20.66
N SER A 430 16.61 -19.78 -20.72
CA SER A 430 15.75 -20.00 -21.89
C SER A 430 15.83 -18.88 -22.95
N ILE A 431 16.81 -17.96 -22.87
CA ILE A 431 16.67 -16.59 -23.41
C ILE A 431 17.79 -16.18 -24.36
N HIS A 432 17.43 -15.38 -25.38
CA HIS A 432 18.35 -14.68 -26.29
C HIS A 432 18.91 -13.40 -25.65
N ILE A 433 20.02 -13.53 -24.95
CA ILE A 433 20.88 -12.42 -24.48
C ILE A 433 22.15 -12.35 -25.35
N PRO A 434 22.88 -11.23 -25.38
CA PRO A 434 24.13 -11.15 -26.13
C PRO A 434 25.11 -12.25 -25.72
N SER A 435 25.78 -12.87 -26.69
CA SER A 435 26.59 -14.09 -26.47
C SER A 435 27.79 -13.89 -25.55
N TYR A 436 28.27 -12.65 -25.40
CA TYR A 436 29.36 -12.30 -24.49
C TYR A 436 28.91 -12.22 -23.02
N VAL A 437 27.60 -12.24 -22.73
CA VAL A 437 27.09 -12.15 -21.36
C VAL A 437 27.32 -13.47 -20.62
N LYS A 438 28.10 -13.42 -19.54
CA LYS A 438 28.30 -14.55 -18.63
C LYS A 438 27.06 -14.68 -17.73
N ASN A 439 26.10 -15.51 -18.13
CA ASN A 439 24.87 -15.73 -17.38
C ASN A 439 25.07 -16.76 -16.26
N HIS A 440 24.64 -16.42 -15.04
CA HIS A 440 24.73 -17.26 -13.84
C HIS A 440 23.41 -17.99 -13.53
N GLY A 441 22.37 -17.80 -14.35
CA GLY A 441 21.03 -18.30 -14.06
C GLY A 441 20.34 -17.51 -12.94
N ILE A 442 19.19 -18.01 -12.48
CA ILE A 442 18.52 -17.47 -11.29
C ILE A 442 19.26 -17.94 -10.04
N VAL A 443 20.11 -17.06 -9.51
CA VAL A 443 20.93 -17.29 -8.31
C VAL A 443 20.21 -16.89 -7.02
N LYS A 444 20.61 -17.51 -5.90
CA LYS A 444 20.05 -17.22 -4.57
C LYS A 444 20.83 -16.09 -3.87
N GLY A 445 20.28 -15.54 -2.78
CA GLY A 445 20.77 -14.30 -2.15
C GLY A 445 22.27 -14.25 -1.84
N THR A 446 22.85 -15.31 -1.26
CA THR A 446 24.30 -15.36 -0.94
C THR A 446 25.18 -15.31 -2.19
N GLU A 447 24.78 -15.97 -3.28
CA GLU A 447 25.49 -15.97 -4.56
C GLU A 447 25.40 -14.60 -5.25
N VAL A 448 24.23 -13.95 -5.18
CA VAL A 448 24.05 -12.57 -5.69
C VAL A 448 24.99 -11.61 -4.97
N HIS A 449 25.09 -11.69 -3.63
CA HIS A 449 26.00 -10.84 -2.86
C HIS A 449 27.47 -11.07 -3.22
N ALA A 450 27.86 -12.32 -3.47
CA ALA A 450 29.21 -12.65 -3.93
C ALA A 450 29.50 -12.07 -5.33
N LEU A 451 28.52 -12.13 -6.24
CA LEU A 451 28.62 -11.52 -7.57
C LEU A 451 28.71 -10.00 -7.49
N LEU A 452 27.90 -9.36 -6.65
CA LEU A 452 27.93 -7.91 -6.44
C LEU A 452 29.32 -7.46 -5.94
N ARG A 453 29.89 -8.13 -4.93
CA ARG A 453 31.23 -7.76 -4.43
C ARG A 453 32.35 -7.91 -5.43
N LYS A 454 32.26 -8.92 -6.29
CA LYS A 454 33.22 -9.09 -7.39
C LYS A 454 33.04 -8.04 -8.48
N SER A 455 31.87 -7.42 -8.59
CA SER A 455 31.52 -6.46 -9.64
C SER A 455 31.91 -5.03 -9.25
N LYS A 456 32.34 -4.25 -10.25
CA LYS A 456 32.55 -2.80 -10.09
C LYS A 456 31.29 -1.99 -10.38
N VAL A 457 30.51 -2.46 -11.36
CA VAL A 457 29.35 -1.75 -11.88
C VAL A 457 28.11 -2.63 -11.80
N PHE A 458 27.02 -2.07 -11.29
CA PHE A 458 25.67 -2.63 -11.40
C PHE A 458 24.89 -1.85 -12.46
N VAL A 459 24.35 -2.55 -13.44
CA VAL A 459 23.86 -1.93 -14.69
C VAL A 459 22.35 -1.95 -14.74
N GLY A 460 21.71 -0.78 -14.59
CA GLY A 460 20.27 -0.64 -14.79
C GLY A 460 19.85 -0.79 -16.26
N LEU A 461 18.68 -1.39 -16.49
CA LEU A 461 18.08 -1.60 -17.81
C LEU A 461 16.81 -0.78 -18.06
N SER A 462 16.54 0.25 -17.25
CA SER A 462 15.31 1.08 -17.23
C SER A 462 14.06 0.40 -16.68
N PHE A 463 14.14 -0.89 -16.33
CA PHE A 463 13.10 -1.63 -15.61
C PHE A 463 13.75 -2.83 -14.86
N PRO A 464 13.27 -3.22 -13.67
CA PRO A 464 12.13 -2.68 -12.91
C PRO A 464 12.45 -1.34 -12.22
N TYR A 465 11.40 -0.58 -11.91
CA TYR A 465 11.48 0.72 -11.24
C TYR A 465 11.56 0.56 -9.72
N GLU A 466 12.38 1.38 -9.06
CA GLU A 466 12.38 1.55 -7.59
C GLU A 466 12.40 0.20 -6.83
N GLY A 467 13.28 -0.71 -7.25
CA GLY A 467 13.51 -1.98 -6.56
C GLY A 467 14.65 -1.89 -5.53
N PRO A 468 14.80 -2.89 -4.63
CA PRO A 468 15.85 -2.89 -3.61
C PRO A 468 17.27 -3.14 -4.14
N ALA A 469 17.39 -3.82 -5.30
CA ALA A 469 18.66 -4.34 -5.80
C ALA A 469 19.75 -3.28 -6.05
N PRO A 470 19.45 -2.05 -6.54
CA PRO A 470 20.46 -1.00 -6.63
C PRO A 470 21.08 -0.66 -5.28
N LEU A 471 20.29 -0.58 -4.20
CA LEU A 471 20.85 -0.30 -2.87
C LEU A 471 21.67 -1.49 -2.33
N GLU A 472 21.27 -2.73 -2.60
CA GLU A 472 22.09 -3.92 -2.33
C GLU A 472 23.44 -3.83 -3.06
N ALA A 473 23.45 -3.35 -4.29
CA ALA A 473 24.66 -3.16 -5.06
C ALA A 473 25.58 -2.09 -4.44
N LEU A 474 25.03 -0.94 -4.04
CA LEU A 474 25.80 0.12 -3.35
C LEU A 474 26.37 -0.37 -2.02
N ALA A 475 25.59 -1.13 -1.25
CA ALA A 475 26.01 -1.72 0.02
C ALA A 475 27.11 -2.79 -0.14
N ASN A 476 27.25 -3.35 -1.34
CA ASN A 476 28.35 -4.23 -1.72
C ASN A 476 29.43 -3.49 -2.54
N GLY A 477 29.38 -2.15 -2.59
CA GLY A 477 30.33 -1.20 -3.19
C GLY A 477 30.36 -1.14 -4.72
N CYS A 478 29.33 -1.63 -5.41
CA CYS A 478 29.16 -1.35 -6.83
C CYS A 478 28.81 0.12 -7.05
N ALA A 479 29.27 0.71 -8.14
CA ALA A 479 28.59 1.88 -8.71
C ALA A 479 27.32 1.42 -9.43
N PHE A 480 26.23 2.17 -9.34
CA PHE A 480 25.01 1.90 -10.10
C PHE A 480 24.91 2.83 -11.32
N LEU A 481 24.86 2.25 -12.53
CA LEU A 481 24.44 2.99 -13.72
C LEU A 481 22.91 3.08 -13.72
N ASN A 482 22.38 4.27 -13.46
CA ASN A 482 20.95 4.53 -13.34
C ASN A 482 20.43 5.19 -14.64
N PRO A 483 19.65 4.48 -15.46
CA PRO A 483 19.05 5.05 -16.67
C PRO A 483 18.11 6.21 -16.37
N ARG A 484 18.31 7.33 -17.08
CA ARG A 484 17.35 8.43 -17.14
C ARG A 484 16.12 8.02 -17.95
N LEU A 485 14.95 8.47 -17.51
CA LEU A 485 13.69 8.31 -18.22
C LEU A 485 13.30 9.66 -18.80
N LYS A 486 13.32 9.77 -20.14
CA LYS A 486 13.00 11.00 -20.87
C LYS A 486 11.93 10.72 -21.95
N PRO A 487 10.72 11.28 -21.82
CA PRO A 487 10.22 12.04 -20.66
C PRO A 487 10.15 11.17 -19.38
N PRO A 488 10.08 11.78 -18.18
CA PRO A 488 9.78 11.05 -16.94
C PRO A 488 8.49 10.23 -17.09
N LEU A 489 8.45 9.06 -16.45
CA LEU A 489 7.28 8.17 -16.52
C LEU A 489 6.30 8.45 -15.40
N SER A 490 5.01 8.40 -15.68
CA SER A 490 3.93 8.52 -14.69
C SER A 490 2.71 7.72 -15.13
N SER A 491 1.62 7.79 -14.35
CA SER A 491 0.33 7.20 -14.73
C SER A 491 -0.24 7.75 -16.04
N LEU A 492 0.23 8.92 -16.49
CA LEU A 492 -0.25 9.59 -17.71
C LEU A 492 0.39 9.03 -19.00
N ASN A 493 1.55 8.39 -18.93
CA ASN A 493 2.32 7.99 -20.12
C ASN A 493 2.93 6.58 -20.05
N SER A 494 2.62 5.80 -19.01
CA SER A 494 3.16 4.44 -18.84
C SER A 494 2.07 3.45 -18.42
N GLU A 495 1.98 2.33 -19.15
CA GLU A 495 1.05 1.23 -18.81
C GLU A 495 1.34 0.62 -17.42
N PHE A 496 2.60 0.64 -16.96
CA PHE A 496 2.93 0.15 -15.62
C PHE A 496 2.37 1.04 -14.50
N PHE A 497 2.35 2.36 -14.71
CA PHE A 497 1.91 3.33 -13.70
C PHE A 497 0.43 3.71 -13.84
N LYS A 498 -0.23 3.38 -14.96
CA LYS A 498 -1.59 3.82 -15.34
C LYS A 498 -2.67 3.68 -14.27
N SER A 499 -2.64 2.60 -13.48
CA SER A 499 -3.64 2.33 -12.45
C SER A 499 -3.25 2.77 -11.04
N LYS A 500 -2.02 3.28 -10.86
CA LYS A 500 -1.51 3.67 -9.55
C LYS A 500 -2.16 4.97 -9.09
N PRO A 501 -2.45 5.12 -7.77
CA PRO A 501 -3.22 6.23 -7.23
C PRO A 501 -2.35 7.49 -7.02
N ASN A 502 -1.59 7.87 -8.04
CA ASN A 502 -0.75 9.06 -8.05
C ASN A 502 -0.42 9.48 -9.50
N THR A 503 0.03 10.72 -9.65
CA THR A 503 0.60 11.27 -10.90
C THR A 503 2.09 11.53 -10.79
N ARG A 504 2.76 10.93 -9.81
CA ARG A 504 4.18 11.15 -9.54
C ARG A 504 5.01 10.77 -10.77
N GLU A 505 5.90 11.68 -11.15
CA GLU A 505 6.87 11.45 -12.21
C GLU A 505 8.10 10.70 -11.69
N VAL A 506 8.50 9.68 -12.44
CA VAL A 506 9.67 8.83 -12.22
C VAL A 506 10.73 9.23 -13.25
N THR A 507 11.75 9.97 -12.80
CA THR A 507 12.79 10.62 -13.63
C THR A 507 13.89 9.68 -14.09
N SER A 508 14.06 8.56 -13.40
CA SER A 508 15.09 7.55 -13.66
C SER A 508 14.62 6.17 -13.22
N GLN A 509 15.36 5.11 -13.53
CA GLN A 509 15.00 3.76 -13.07
C GLN A 509 14.85 3.70 -11.54
N HIS A 510 15.65 4.49 -10.81
CA HIS A 510 15.59 4.57 -9.36
C HIS A 510 15.77 6.01 -8.84
N PRO A 511 14.71 6.83 -8.75
CA PRO A 511 14.81 8.24 -8.35
C PRO A 511 15.40 8.47 -6.95
N TYR A 512 15.20 7.55 -6.01
CA TYR A 512 15.88 7.66 -4.71
C TYR A 512 17.42 7.51 -4.84
N ALA A 513 17.90 6.67 -5.77
CA ALA A 513 19.33 6.47 -5.98
C ALA A 513 19.94 7.66 -6.73
N GLU A 514 19.16 8.32 -7.59
CA GLU A 514 19.54 9.60 -8.20
C GLU A 514 19.91 10.65 -7.14
N VAL A 515 19.22 10.69 -5.99
CA VAL A 515 19.54 11.61 -4.87
C VAL A 515 20.83 11.22 -4.15
N ILE A 516 21.18 9.93 -4.09
CA ILE A 516 22.48 9.48 -3.55
C ILE A 516 23.62 10.04 -4.41
N GLY A 517 23.46 10.00 -5.74
CA GLY A 517 24.36 10.63 -6.69
C GLY A 517 25.77 10.02 -6.76
N GLU A 518 26.64 10.70 -7.48
CA GLU A 518 28.04 10.31 -7.66
C GLU A 518 28.83 10.41 -6.32
N PRO A 519 29.80 9.51 -6.05
CA PRO A 519 30.36 8.51 -6.97
C PRO A 519 29.59 7.19 -7.02
N TYR A 520 28.56 7.00 -6.19
CA TYR A 520 27.84 5.73 -6.05
C TYR A 520 26.85 5.47 -7.18
N VAL A 521 26.18 6.51 -7.67
CA VAL A 521 25.12 6.40 -8.67
C VAL A 521 25.40 7.36 -9.81
N TRP A 522 25.48 6.81 -11.02
CA TRP A 522 25.81 7.53 -12.24
C TRP A 522 24.59 7.57 -13.14
N MET A 523 24.07 8.77 -13.38
CA MET A 523 22.94 8.98 -14.27
C MET A 523 23.39 8.88 -15.72
N VAL A 524 22.75 8.01 -16.49
CA VAL A 524 23.09 7.77 -17.91
C VAL A 524 21.88 7.83 -18.81
N ASP A 525 22.05 8.40 -20.00
CA ASP A 525 21.16 8.15 -21.12
C ASP A 525 21.61 6.88 -21.86
N MET A 526 20.83 5.80 -21.75
CA MET A 526 21.17 4.49 -22.33
C MET A 526 21.36 4.53 -23.85
N TYR A 527 20.75 5.51 -24.53
CA TYR A 527 20.80 5.63 -26.00
C TYR A 527 21.95 6.55 -26.45
N ASN A 528 22.61 7.24 -25.52
CA ASN A 528 23.77 8.07 -25.80
C ASN A 528 25.05 7.33 -25.42
N LYS A 529 25.64 6.65 -26.40
CA LYS A 529 26.88 5.87 -26.23
C LYS A 529 28.00 6.67 -25.55
N THR A 530 28.18 7.94 -25.91
CA THR A 530 29.22 8.78 -25.32
C THR A 530 28.97 9.05 -23.84
N ASP A 531 27.72 9.23 -23.42
CA ASP A 531 27.37 9.41 -22.00
C ASP A 531 27.64 8.13 -21.19
N VAL A 532 27.35 6.97 -21.76
CA VAL A 532 27.60 5.66 -21.14
C VAL A 532 29.11 5.40 -21.01
N GLU A 533 29.88 5.59 -22.09
CA GLU A 533 31.34 5.40 -22.08
C GLU A 533 32.02 6.36 -21.09
N ARG A 534 31.55 7.63 -21.01
CA ARG A 534 32.00 8.60 -20.00
C ARG A 534 31.77 8.08 -18.58
N ALA A 535 30.56 7.65 -18.26
CA ALA A 535 30.21 7.16 -16.91
C ALA A 535 31.02 5.92 -16.53
N VAL A 536 31.10 4.92 -17.42
CA VAL A 536 31.87 3.68 -17.18
C VAL A 536 33.34 4.00 -16.96
N THR A 537 33.95 4.81 -17.83
CA THR A 537 35.37 5.18 -17.70
C THR A 537 35.63 5.93 -16.39
N ALA A 538 34.74 6.85 -15.99
CA ALA A 538 34.86 7.57 -14.75
C ALA A 538 34.78 6.65 -13.53
N ILE A 539 33.85 5.69 -13.52
CA ILE A 539 33.74 4.67 -12.45
C ILE A 539 35.03 3.84 -12.35
N LEU A 540 35.62 3.43 -13.48
CA LEU A 540 36.83 2.60 -13.46
C LEU A 540 38.07 3.32 -12.94
N ASN A 541 38.06 4.66 -12.99
CA ASN A 541 39.13 5.51 -12.49
C ASN A 541 38.96 5.89 -11.01
N GLN A 542 37.89 5.43 -10.35
CA GLN A 542 37.61 5.72 -8.94
C GLN A 542 37.64 4.45 -8.09
N THR A 543 37.97 4.61 -6.81
CA THR A 543 37.72 3.59 -5.80
C THR A 543 36.47 3.98 -5.03
N ILE A 544 35.47 3.12 -5.07
CA ILE A 544 34.16 3.37 -4.47
C ILE A 544 34.01 2.43 -3.28
N GLU A 545 33.91 3.00 -2.09
CA GLU A 545 33.65 2.24 -0.87
C GLU A 545 32.18 1.80 -0.81
N PRO A 546 31.87 0.68 -0.14
CA PRO A 546 30.48 0.33 0.14
C PRO A 546 29.73 1.46 0.86
N TYR A 547 28.53 1.78 0.39
CA TYR A 547 27.67 2.80 1.00
C TYR A 547 26.24 2.32 1.09
N LEU A 548 25.63 2.53 2.26
CA LEU A 548 24.23 2.26 2.51
C LEU A 548 23.67 3.41 3.35
N PRO A 549 22.65 4.15 2.88
CA PRO A 549 21.98 5.15 3.70
C PRO A 549 21.44 4.50 4.99
N TYR A 550 21.64 5.18 6.12
CA TYR A 550 21.30 4.67 7.45
C TYR A 550 19.85 4.18 7.56
N GLU A 551 18.89 4.86 6.93
CA GLU A 551 17.47 4.50 6.91
C GLU A 551 17.14 3.14 6.29
N PHE A 552 18.05 2.55 5.52
CA PHE A 552 17.94 1.19 4.96
C PHE A 552 18.77 0.15 5.72
N SER A 553 19.32 0.50 6.89
CA SER A 553 19.94 -0.45 7.84
C SER A 553 18.90 -0.99 8.84
N CYS A 554 19.22 -2.11 9.52
CA CYS A 554 18.38 -2.63 10.61
C CYS A 554 18.17 -1.58 11.72
N GLU A 555 19.22 -0.91 12.17
CA GLU A 555 19.12 0.10 13.24
C GLU A 555 18.31 1.32 12.80
N GLY A 556 18.50 1.77 11.55
CA GLY A 556 17.74 2.89 10.99
C GLY A 556 16.25 2.57 10.83
N MET A 557 15.89 1.36 10.39
CA MET A 557 14.49 0.93 10.35
C MET A 557 13.89 0.79 11.76
N LEU A 558 14.63 0.22 12.72
CA LEU A 558 14.20 0.14 14.12
C LEU A 558 13.92 1.53 14.70
N GLN A 559 14.83 2.49 14.50
CA GLN A 559 14.64 3.87 14.96
C GLN A 559 13.38 4.49 14.35
N ARG A 560 13.22 4.38 13.03
CA ARG A 560 12.09 4.98 12.30
C ARG A 560 10.76 4.40 12.78
N VAL A 561 10.63 3.08 12.78
CA VAL A 561 9.38 2.41 13.16
C VAL A 561 9.08 2.61 14.65
N ASN A 562 10.10 2.61 15.53
CA ASN A 562 9.92 2.92 16.94
C ASN A 562 9.30 4.32 17.13
N VAL A 563 9.88 5.35 16.49
CA VAL A 563 9.36 6.71 16.62
C VAL A 563 7.95 6.84 16.05
N LEU A 564 7.65 6.17 14.93
CA LEU A 564 6.32 6.15 14.34
C LEU A 564 5.28 5.49 15.27
N ILE A 565 5.60 4.35 15.89
CA ILE A 565 4.68 3.66 16.81
C ILE A 565 4.39 4.49 18.06
N GLU A 566 5.40 5.18 18.59
CA GLU A 566 5.27 5.94 19.83
C GLU A 566 4.62 7.33 19.65
N ASN A 567 4.65 7.89 18.43
CA ASN A 567 4.27 9.28 18.22
C ASN A 567 3.27 9.52 17.08
N GLN A 568 3.19 8.65 16.06
CA GLN A 568 2.24 8.84 14.97
C GLN A 568 0.87 8.27 15.35
N ASP A 569 0.05 9.12 15.96
CA ASP A 569 -1.31 8.80 16.41
C ASP A 569 -2.35 9.49 15.50
N PHE A 570 -3.29 8.69 14.99
CA PHE A 570 -4.43 9.18 14.20
C PHE A 570 -5.77 8.99 14.91
N CYS A 571 -5.76 8.38 16.10
CA CYS A 571 -6.95 8.09 16.90
C CYS A 571 -7.22 9.19 17.93
N SER A 572 -6.17 9.82 18.45
CA SER A 572 -6.29 10.95 19.37
C SER A 572 -6.02 12.29 18.68
N SER A 573 -6.78 13.32 19.08
CA SER A 573 -6.53 14.71 18.70
C SER A 573 -5.62 15.45 19.69
N THR A 574 -5.22 14.81 20.80
CA THR A 574 -4.55 15.50 21.91
C THR A 574 -3.05 15.72 21.72
N ARG A 575 -2.40 14.95 20.84
CA ARG A 575 -0.96 15.02 20.61
C ARG A 575 -0.67 15.34 19.15
N SER A 576 0.05 16.45 18.92
CA SER A 576 0.55 16.78 17.59
C SER A 576 1.97 16.23 17.42
N TRP A 577 2.18 15.49 16.34
CA TRP A 577 3.50 15.03 15.91
C TRP A 577 3.58 15.09 14.38
N PRO A 578 4.69 15.57 13.78
CA PRO A 578 5.90 16.12 14.41
C PRO A 578 5.66 17.36 15.29
N PRO A 579 6.60 17.75 16.18
CA PRO A 579 6.42 18.94 17.02
C PRO A 579 6.30 20.21 16.18
N LEU A 580 5.31 21.06 16.49
CA LEU A 580 5.07 22.31 15.74
C LEU A 580 6.29 23.24 15.68
N SER A 581 7.22 23.16 16.64
CA SER A 581 8.49 23.89 16.64
C SER A 581 9.39 23.58 15.42
N THR A 582 9.12 22.48 14.71
CA THR A 582 9.85 22.08 13.49
C THR A 582 9.28 22.66 12.21
N LEU A 583 8.11 23.30 12.27
CA LEU A 583 7.46 23.92 11.12
C LEU A 583 8.31 25.07 10.59
N GLN A 584 8.70 24.95 9.32
CA GLN A 584 9.33 25.99 8.54
C GLN A 584 8.43 26.31 7.34
N VAL A 585 7.90 27.54 7.29
CA VAL A 585 6.97 27.95 6.24
C VAL A 585 7.74 28.46 5.03
N VAL A 586 7.47 27.87 3.87
CA VAL A 586 8.05 28.26 2.58
C VAL A 586 6.94 28.74 1.64
N LYS A 587 7.17 29.87 0.96
CA LYS A 587 6.29 30.35 -0.11
C LYS A 587 6.76 29.74 -1.42
N ALA A 588 5.95 28.89 -2.06
CA ALA A 588 6.32 28.28 -3.33
C ALA A 588 6.30 29.31 -4.47
N GLU A 589 7.25 29.22 -5.39
CA GLU A 589 7.18 29.94 -6.67
C GLU A 589 5.96 29.45 -7.47
N GLU A 590 5.43 30.30 -8.36
CA GLU A 590 4.38 29.88 -9.29
C GLU A 590 4.84 28.67 -10.11
N GLY A 591 3.93 27.73 -10.37
CA GLY A 591 4.23 26.45 -11.02
C GLY A 591 4.93 25.42 -10.14
N THR A 592 5.29 25.75 -8.89
CA THR A 592 6.05 24.87 -7.99
C THR A 592 5.15 24.24 -6.90
N SER A 593 5.31 22.94 -6.68
CA SER A 593 4.62 22.22 -5.59
C SER A 593 5.29 22.43 -4.24
N CYS A 594 4.60 22.15 -3.13
CA CYS A 594 5.22 22.23 -1.80
C CYS A 594 6.35 21.21 -1.60
N LYS A 595 6.24 20.01 -2.19
CA LYS A 595 7.33 19.03 -2.26
C LYS A 595 8.60 19.66 -2.84
N GLN A 596 8.48 20.28 -4.01
CA GLN A 596 9.62 20.90 -4.70
C GLN A 596 10.14 22.13 -3.94
N ALA A 597 9.25 22.98 -3.44
CA ALA A 597 9.62 24.19 -2.71
C ALA A 597 10.41 23.87 -1.43
N CYS A 598 9.97 22.88 -0.64
CA CYS A 598 10.70 22.43 0.53
C CYS A 598 12.05 21.79 0.14
N GLN A 599 12.07 20.93 -0.88
CA GLN A 599 13.28 20.27 -1.34
C GLN A 599 14.35 21.27 -1.82
N LYS A 600 13.94 22.35 -2.51
CA LYS A 600 14.84 23.42 -3.01
C LYS A 600 15.62 24.10 -1.88
N VAL A 601 15.06 24.14 -0.67
CA VAL A 601 15.69 24.74 0.52
C VAL A 601 16.26 23.70 1.49
N GLY A 602 16.42 22.44 1.06
CA GLY A 602 17.00 21.37 1.87
C GLY A 602 16.07 20.85 2.98
N LEU A 603 14.75 20.95 2.78
CA LEU A 603 13.71 20.50 3.69
C LEU A 603 12.80 19.46 3.02
N ILE A 604 11.88 18.88 3.79
CA ILE A 604 10.80 18.02 3.27
C ILE A 604 9.44 18.64 3.61
N CYS A 605 8.45 18.48 2.73
CA CYS A 605 7.08 18.91 3.00
C CYS A 605 6.46 18.06 4.13
N GLU A 606 5.81 18.69 5.10
CA GLU A 606 5.17 18.04 6.24
C GLU A 606 3.66 18.31 6.24
N PRO A 607 2.84 17.38 5.72
CA PRO A 607 1.41 17.64 5.51
C PRO A 607 0.63 17.81 6.82
N THR A 608 1.12 17.27 7.95
CA THR A 608 0.44 17.41 9.24
C THR A 608 0.36 18.86 9.74
N PHE A 609 1.18 19.77 9.20
CA PHE A 609 1.17 21.19 9.55
C PHE A 609 0.29 22.07 8.64
N PHE A 610 -0.32 21.52 7.59
CA PHE A 610 -1.24 22.31 6.76
C PHE A 610 -2.40 22.94 7.56
N PRO A 611 -3.05 22.25 8.52
CA PRO A 611 -4.06 22.88 9.38
C PRO A 611 -3.56 24.11 10.13
N ASN A 612 -2.27 24.13 10.53
CA ASN A 612 -1.66 25.29 11.19
C ASN A 612 -1.49 26.49 10.25
N LEU A 613 -1.49 26.28 8.94
CA LEU A 613 -1.35 27.33 7.91
C LEU A 613 -2.68 27.71 7.26
N ASN A 614 -3.80 27.21 7.78
CA ASN A 614 -5.12 27.32 7.16
C ASN A 614 -6.01 28.43 7.77
N SER A 615 -5.41 29.55 8.19
CA SER A 615 -6.17 30.72 8.67
C SER A 615 -5.39 32.03 8.49
N VAL A 616 -6.12 33.14 8.32
CA VAL A 616 -5.51 34.49 8.20
C VAL A 616 -4.61 34.80 9.41
N LYS A 617 -5.09 34.49 10.62
CA LYS A 617 -4.37 34.74 11.87
C LYS A 617 -3.01 34.05 11.89
N ASN A 618 -2.96 32.78 11.48
CA ASN A 618 -1.71 32.02 11.48
C ASN A 618 -0.79 32.45 10.33
N LEU A 619 -1.34 32.77 9.15
CA LEU A 619 -0.52 33.25 8.04
C LEU A 619 0.15 34.61 8.34
N ALA A 620 -0.50 35.47 9.12
CA ALA A 620 0.07 36.75 9.53
C ALA A 620 1.38 36.60 10.32
N THR A 621 1.54 35.53 11.12
CA THR A 621 2.80 35.28 11.87
C THR A 621 3.98 34.96 10.96
N TYR A 622 3.72 34.60 9.71
CA TYR A 622 4.73 34.31 8.68
C TYR A 622 4.82 35.41 7.62
N SER A 623 4.41 36.64 7.96
CA SER A 623 4.45 37.80 7.06
C SER A 623 3.71 37.54 5.73
N ILE A 624 2.52 36.93 5.81
CA ILE A 624 1.59 36.78 4.69
C ILE A 624 0.36 37.63 5.01
N ASP A 625 0.25 38.76 4.31
CA ASP A 625 -0.81 39.74 4.47
C ASP A 625 -1.99 39.39 3.55
N CYS A 626 -3.00 38.73 4.12
CA CYS A 626 -4.28 38.43 3.47
C CYS A 626 -5.24 39.61 3.69
N GLN A 627 -5.53 40.39 2.64
CA GLN A 627 -6.51 41.48 2.71
C GLN A 627 -7.95 40.96 2.61
N THR A 628 -8.13 39.90 1.81
CA THR A 628 -9.38 39.16 1.70
C THR A 628 -9.07 37.67 1.76
N SER A 629 -10.05 36.87 2.16
CA SER A 629 -9.90 35.43 2.18
C SER A 629 -11.20 34.69 1.91
N GLU A 630 -11.08 33.49 1.35
CA GLU A 630 -12.18 32.54 1.23
C GLU A 630 -11.75 31.15 1.69
N VAL A 631 -12.71 30.27 1.93
CA VAL A 631 -12.48 28.85 2.23
C VAL A 631 -13.18 28.03 1.15
N SER A 632 -12.45 27.11 0.54
CA SER A 632 -12.94 26.33 -0.59
C SER A 632 -12.32 24.93 -0.60
N LYS A 633 -13.09 23.94 -1.10
CA LYS A 633 -12.58 22.62 -1.47
C LYS A 633 -12.34 22.46 -2.96
N SER A 634 -12.39 23.54 -3.75
CA SER A 634 -12.33 23.46 -5.22
C SER A 634 -10.97 23.07 -5.79
N HIS A 635 -9.90 23.02 -4.98
CA HIS A 635 -8.57 22.63 -5.44
C HIS A 635 -7.68 22.12 -4.29
N LEU A 636 -6.74 21.22 -4.61
CA LEU A 636 -5.72 20.69 -3.68
C LEU A 636 -4.56 21.65 -3.37
N VAL A 637 -4.47 22.80 -4.05
CA VAL A 637 -3.31 23.70 -3.88
C VAL A 637 -3.40 24.57 -2.63
N PHE A 638 -4.56 24.58 -1.97
CA PHE A 638 -4.80 25.38 -0.77
C PHE A 638 -4.07 24.78 0.45
N PRO A 639 -3.58 25.61 1.39
CA PRO A 639 -3.70 27.07 1.44
C PRO A 639 -2.78 27.77 0.42
N ALA A 640 -3.32 28.80 -0.21
CA ALA A 640 -2.61 29.55 -1.25
C ALA A 640 -2.87 31.06 -1.17
N TYR A 641 -1.96 31.83 -1.73
CA TYR A 641 -1.94 33.28 -1.72
C TYR A 641 -1.83 33.83 -3.14
N ASN A 642 -2.71 34.78 -3.48
CA ASN A 642 -2.60 35.57 -4.69
C ASN A 642 -1.88 36.89 -4.36
N ARG A 643 -0.70 37.09 -4.93
CA ARG A 643 0.13 38.27 -4.68
C ARG A 643 -0.51 39.56 -5.19
N ASN A 644 -1.21 39.51 -6.32
CA ASN A 644 -1.75 40.69 -6.99
C ASN A 644 -2.97 41.25 -6.24
N SER A 645 -3.87 40.38 -5.82
CA SER A 645 -5.08 40.77 -5.08
C SER A 645 -4.92 40.72 -3.56
N LYS A 646 -3.76 40.27 -3.06
CA LYS A 646 -3.53 39.95 -1.64
C LYS A 646 -4.63 39.06 -1.05
N HIS A 647 -5.15 38.13 -1.85
CA HIS A 647 -6.24 37.24 -1.47
C HIS A 647 -5.70 35.88 -1.04
N CYS A 648 -6.22 35.33 0.07
CA CYS A 648 -5.85 34.00 0.56
C CYS A 648 -7.01 33.01 0.38
N VAL A 649 -6.72 31.83 -0.16
CA VAL A 649 -7.69 30.75 -0.29
C VAL A 649 -7.29 29.62 0.64
N PHE A 650 -8.18 29.24 1.53
CA PHE A 650 -7.99 28.20 2.54
C PHE A 650 -8.74 26.93 2.16
N GLN A 651 -8.22 25.79 2.59
CA GLN A 651 -8.82 24.48 2.33
C GLN A 651 -9.99 24.22 3.29
N SER A 652 -11.19 23.92 2.79
CA SER A 652 -12.30 23.50 3.66
C SER A 652 -12.28 22.01 4.00
N ASP A 653 -11.62 21.19 3.17
CA ASP A 653 -11.55 19.73 3.34
C ASP A 653 -10.13 19.28 3.73
N PRO A 654 -9.89 18.87 4.99
CA PRO A 654 -8.58 18.46 5.45
C PRO A 654 -7.96 17.29 4.69
N LEU A 655 -8.76 16.43 4.04
CA LEU A 655 -8.25 15.30 3.25
C LEU A 655 -7.69 15.73 1.88
N LEU A 656 -7.92 16.98 1.46
CA LEU A 656 -7.40 17.55 0.21
C LEU A 656 -6.11 18.35 0.39
N PHE A 657 -5.57 18.48 1.61
CA PHE A 657 -4.23 19.00 1.81
C PHE A 657 -3.21 18.14 1.05
N SER A 658 -2.32 18.78 0.29
CA SER A 658 -1.39 18.07 -0.58
C SER A 658 -0.04 18.75 -0.71
N CYS A 659 1.05 18.00 -0.61
CA CYS A 659 2.39 18.46 -0.87
C CYS A 659 2.71 18.54 -2.37
N VAL A 660 2.07 17.73 -3.21
CA VAL A 660 2.54 17.45 -4.58
C VAL A 660 1.90 18.27 -5.70
N ARG A 661 0.77 18.95 -5.47
CA ARG A 661 0.13 19.79 -6.49
C ARG A 661 0.73 21.19 -6.57
N SER A 662 0.73 21.79 -7.76
CA SER A 662 1.20 23.16 -8.01
C SER A 662 0.11 24.01 -8.67
N SER A 663 0.29 25.32 -8.66
CA SER A 663 -0.61 26.27 -9.33
C SER A 663 0.22 27.25 -10.16
N GLN A 664 -0.22 27.56 -11.37
CA GLN A 664 0.43 28.53 -12.26
C GLN A 664 0.13 29.99 -11.89
N SER A 665 -0.83 30.23 -11.00
CA SER A 665 -1.33 31.58 -10.68
C SER A 665 -1.39 31.89 -9.19
N LEU A 666 -1.25 30.88 -8.33
CA LEU A 666 -1.31 31.03 -6.88
C LEU A 666 0.01 30.59 -6.24
N ILE A 667 0.49 31.37 -5.29
CA ILE A 667 1.64 31.06 -4.44
C ILE A 667 1.17 30.11 -3.34
N ARG A 668 1.64 28.87 -3.34
CA ARG A 668 1.32 27.92 -2.27
C ARG A 668 2.05 28.27 -0.99
N ILE A 669 1.37 28.15 0.15
CA ILE A 669 1.99 28.30 1.46
C ILE A 669 2.31 26.90 2.00
N CYS A 670 3.60 26.58 2.01
CA CYS A 670 4.06 25.21 2.17
C CYS A 670 4.60 24.96 3.57
N PRO A 671 4.05 23.98 4.30
CA PRO A 671 4.64 23.49 5.53
C PRO A 671 5.83 22.59 5.21
N CYS A 672 7.02 23.01 5.63
CA CYS A 672 8.22 22.20 5.55
C CYS A 672 8.71 21.84 6.96
N ARG A 673 9.55 20.81 7.05
CA ARG A 673 10.33 20.49 8.24
C ARG A 673 11.74 20.06 7.86
N ASP A 674 12.63 20.10 8.84
CA ASP A 674 13.96 19.51 8.70
C ASP A 674 13.90 17.98 8.80
N TYR A 675 15.02 17.34 8.52
CA TYR A 675 15.18 15.90 8.66
C TYR A 675 16.60 15.54 9.10
N ILE A 676 16.74 14.35 9.67
CA ILE A 676 18.03 13.76 10.01
C ILE A 676 18.63 13.19 8.72
N LYS A 677 19.90 13.51 8.43
CA LYS A 677 20.59 12.99 7.24
C LYS A 677 20.53 11.45 7.24
N ASP A 678 20.17 10.88 6.09
CA ASP A 678 19.94 9.45 5.91
C ASP A 678 18.88 8.84 6.84
N GLN A 679 17.94 9.66 7.35
CA GLN A 679 16.72 9.27 8.05
C GLN A 679 15.61 10.30 7.80
N ILE A 680 15.16 10.39 6.55
CA ILE A 680 14.31 11.50 6.06
C ILE A 680 12.91 11.51 6.71
N ALA A 681 12.45 10.35 7.18
CA ALA A 681 11.18 10.21 7.90
C ALA A 681 11.14 11.01 9.20
N LEU A 682 12.29 11.33 9.81
CA LEU A 682 12.36 11.91 11.14
C LEU A 682 13.01 13.31 11.10
N CYS A 683 12.35 14.28 11.73
CA CYS A 683 12.93 15.57 12.05
C CYS A 683 13.99 15.45 13.16
N LYS A 684 14.88 16.45 13.33
CA LYS A 684 15.90 16.38 14.39
C LYS A 684 15.29 16.39 15.79
N ALA A 685 14.14 17.03 15.96
CA ALA A 685 13.40 17.07 17.23
C ALA A 685 12.40 15.91 17.40
N CYS A 686 12.41 14.92 16.51
CA CYS A 686 11.48 13.79 16.53
C CYS A 686 11.99 12.58 17.31
N ILE A 687 13.27 12.57 17.71
CA ILE A 687 13.95 11.46 18.39
C ILE A 687 14.30 11.76 19.84
#